data_AF-A0A5A9NS44-F1
#
_entry.id   AF-A0A5A9NS44-F1
#
_cell.length_a   1.000
_cell.length_b   1.000
_cell.length_c   1.000
_cell.angle_alpha   90.00
_cell.angle_beta   90.00
_cell.angle_gamma   90.00
#
_symmetry.space_group_name_H-M   'P 1'
#
loop_
_entity.id
_entity.type
_entity.pdbx_description
1 polymer ?
#
loop_
_entity_poly.entity_id
_entity_poly.type
_entity_poly.pdbx_seq_one_letter_code
_entity_poly.pdbx_strand_id
1 'polypeptide(L)'
;MKNDGKIVKKTISQLSKAQQEKMRQQWRDYQKKHREGTRILDKIMNFTPESMNSSAADDPVDLPVEAQPNPPDQEYANMFVQDGKQPQASSTPEKEIRVKKRCRILQKEKAYLRKEMLKLKRQLAATKQTSEKLRKSLERLKKGKKTVSERNKPRGTKKLALERKEEVVKFLCRDENSRLLPGKKDTITKNKNKQQRRVLTKSLTELHVQYNSEIKKPFLLSYRQFVRHCPFYVTPPKASDRNTCACLDHENVKLLVDKLHQKGLLQTARISELLTSIVCDPQSKDCMYRICAKCCYNEIEVAVPQEEVPVTWQQWSRETKSDGQKTFTNFAKTTQSGTWSNLFKLFSQKLDSLAKHHFNWLHQAKEFRALKETLTEDEVCLHVDFSENFSCKLNSKVQSFHFGGSRKQATVHTCVAYTAHGCQSYATISSSLRHDERAIWAHIEPLLKDVRESTVPFLSGIKRVTWNFAEKSHGKGAPDGVGGAVKRVADSAVQGGADVQTPEHLYKLLKEKESSIKYYWISDEDIKRYDEALPDSVLAVKGTLKIHQVTTAQPGKIQHREISCFCSRPDICQCHNPSEVDFQNTTKVPPTSLQAKENPKDLNGKFVLVEYDGQPFVGQVLKVVGNEIEEKWMPVPVSSVYNSTNQGYDISCVAHKPMDEKVF
;
A
#
# COMPACT_ATOMS: atom_id res chain seq x y z
N MET A 1 -16.86 -4.24 68.43
CA MET A 1 -18.22 -4.64 68.03
C MET A 1 -18.87 -3.52 67.22
N LYS A 2 -19.05 -3.70 65.90
CA LYS A 2 -20.01 -2.94 65.08
C LYS A 2 -20.59 -3.92 64.05
N ASN A 3 -21.92 -4.00 64.01
CA ASN A 3 -22.71 -5.06 63.42
C ASN A 3 -22.73 -5.05 61.88
N ASP A 4 -22.61 -6.23 61.29
CA ASP A 4 -22.92 -6.54 59.89
C ASP A 4 -24.43 -6.57 59.65
N GLY A 5 -24.94 -5.59 58.90
CA GLY A 5 -26.32 -5.58 58.40
C GLY A 5 -26.38 -5.99 56.94
N LYS A 6 -26.54 -7.29 56.65
CA LYS A 6 -26.92 -7.78 55.31
C LYS A 6 -28.38 -7.41 55.02
N ILE A 7 -28.62 -6.56 54.02
CA ILE A 7 -29.96 -6.27 53.51
C ILE A 7 -30.46 -7.49 52.73
N VAL A 8 -31.37 -8.25 53.33
CA VAL A 8 -32.11 -9.33 52.65
C VAL A 8 -33.14 -8.70 51.70
N LYS A 9 -32.94 -8.87 50.39
CA LYS A 9 -33.92 -8.44 49.37
C LYS A 9 -35.19 -9.28 49.51
N LYS A 10 -36.31 -8.66 49.91
CA LYS A 10 -37.63 -9.29 49.99
C LYS A 10 -38.05 -9.81 48.62
N THR A 11 -38.55 -11.04 48.57
CA THR A 11 -39.08 -11.69 47.36
C THR A 11 -40.36 -10.97 46.91
N ILE A 12 -40.67 -10.95 45.60
CA ILE A 12 -41.80 -10.18 45.02
C ILE A 12 -43.15 -10.47 45.71
N SER A 13 -43.34 -11.69 46.22
CA SER A 13 -44.51 -12.13 46.98
C SER A 13 -44.69 -11.43 48.34
N GLN A 14 -43.67 -10.79 48.88
CA GLN A 14 -43.65 -10.14 50.20
C GLN A 14 -43.85 -8.61 50.12
N LEU A 15 -44.04 -8.06 48.93
CA LEU A 15 -44.28 -6.63 48.69
C LEU A 15 -45.79 -6.33 48.71
N SER A 16 -46.19 -5.12 49.10
CA SER A 16 -47.60 -4.71 49.07
C SER A 16 -48.14 -4.70 47.63
N LYS A 17 -49.46 -4.89 47.44
CA LYS A 17 -50.07 -4.91 46.10
C LYS A 17 -49.71 -3.69 45.24
N ALA A 18 -49.63 -2.49 45.86
CA ALA A 18 -49.22 -1.26 45.18
C ALA A 18 -47.75 -1.26 44.73
N GLN A 19 -46.84 -1.85 45.53
CA GLN A 19 -45.43 -1.97 45.18
C GLN A 19 -45.21 -3.01 44.07
N GLN A 20 -45.98 -4.11 44.09
CA GLN A 20 -45.98 -5.10 43.02
C GLN A 20 -46.48 -4.50 41.70
N GLU A 21 -47.54 -3.68 41.74
CA GLU A 21 -48.08 -3.00 40.54
C GLU A 21 -47.05 -2.03 39.95
N LYS A 22 -46.36 -1.25 40.80
CA LYS A 22 -45.31 -0.32 40.37
C LYS A 22 -44.11 -1.04 39.74
N MET A 23 -43.69 -2.18 40.30
CA MET A 23 -42.64 -3.02 39.69
C MET A 23 -43.10 -3.66 38.38
N ARG A 24 -44.37 -4.10 38.28
CA ARG A 24 -44.93 -4.61 37.01
C ARG A 24 -44.97 -3.51 35.96
N GLN A 25 -45.30 -2.27 36.32
CA GLN A 25 -45.29 -1.14 35.41
C GLN A 25 -43.86 -0.83 34.92
N GLN A 26 -42.89 -0.78 35.84
CA GLN A 26 -41.47 -0.61 35.48
C GLN A 26 -40.94 -1.73 34.58
N TRP A 27 -41.38 -2.97 34.82
CA TRP A 27 -41.02 -4.11 33.98
C TRP A 27 -41.67 -4.02 32.58
N ARG A 28 -42.93 -3.56 32.48
CA ARG A 28 -43.59 -3.29 31.19
C ARG A 28 -42.88 -2.18 30.42
N ASP A 29 -42.48 -1.10 31.10
CA ASP A 29 -41.75 0.01 30.48
C ASP A 29 -40.35 -0.41 30.04
N TYR A 30 -39.65 -1.22 30.84
CA TYR A 30 -38.37 -1.80 30.49
C TYR A 30 -38.48 -2.77 29.31
N GLN A 31 -39.50 -3.64 29.29
CA GLN A 31 -39.80 -4.53 28.16
C GLN A 31 -40.13 -3.76 26.89
N LYS A 32 -40.86 -2.63 27.00
CA LYS A 32 -41.17 -1.76 25.87
C LYS A 32 -39.90 -1.13 25.30
N LYS A 33 -39.05 -0.55 26.15
CA LYS A 33 -37.74 0.00 25.75
C LYS A 33 -36.82 -1.06 25.16
N HIS A 34 -36.80 -2.26 25.74
CA HIS A 34 -36.00 -3.36 25.22
C HIS A 34 -36.51 -3.81 23.84
N ARG A 35 -37.82 -3.98 23.64
CA ARG A 35 -38.39 -4.35 22.31
C ARG A 35 -38.15 -3.26 21.27
N GLU A 36 -38.17 -2.00 21.67
CA GLU A 36 -37.87 -0.87 20.80
C GLU A 36 -36.39 -0.82 20.42
N GLY A 37 -35.49 -1.04 21.40
CA GLY A 37 -34.06 -1.20 21.17
C GLY A 37 -33.74 -2.41 20.28
N THR A 38 -34.37 -3.57 20.51
CA THR A 38 -34.22 -4.77 19.67
C THR A 38 -34.77 -4.55 18.26
N ARG A 39 -35.88 -3.81 18.09
CA ARG A 39 -36.40 -3.44 16.76
C ARG A 39 -35.51 -2.45 16.02
N ILE A 40 -34.89 -1.51 16.73
CA ILE A 40 -33.90 -0.59 16.14
C ILE A 40 -32.65 -1.37 15.74
N LEU A 41 -32.17 -2.28 16.59
CA LEU A 41 -31.06 -3.18 16.30
C LEU A 41 -31.38 -4.09 15.11
N ASP A 42 -32.56 -4.71 15.06
CA ASP A 42 -33.02 -5.53 13.93
C ASP A 42 -33.19 -4.72 12.64
N LYS A 43 -33.62 -3.45 12.71
CA LYS A 43 -33.69 -2.56 11.54
C LYS A 43 -32.32 -2.10 11.05
N ILE A 44 -31.34 -1.99 11.94
CA ILE A 44 -29.94 -1.74 11.59
C ILE A 44 -29.31 -3.01 10.97
N MET A 45 -29.81 -4.20 11.35
CA MET A 45 -29.20 -5.49 11.02
C MET A 45 -29.93 -6.29 9.93
N ASN A 46 -31.17 -5.95 9.53
CA ASN A 46 -31.97 -6.74 8.58
C ASN A 46 -32.33 -5.94 7.32
N PHE A 47 -31.85 -6.42 6.16
CA PHE A 47 -31.95 -5.75 4.86
C PHE A 47 -32.37 -6.70 3.71
N THR A 48 -33.12 -7.76 4.01
CA THR A 48 -33.53 -8.76 2.99
C THR A 48 -34.86 -8.38 2.34
N PRO A 49 -34.96 -8.29 1.00
CA PRO A 49 -36.24 -8.19 0.28
C PRO A 49 -36.90 -9.57 0.12
N GLU A 50 -38.23 -9.59 0.05
CA GLU A 50 -39.03 -10.78 -0.25
C GLU A 50 -38.68 -11.35 -1.63
N SER A 51 -38.25 -12.62 -1.67
CA SER A 51 -37.89 -13.32 -2.90
C SER A 51 -39.15 -13.75 -3.67
N MET A 52 -39.18 -13.46 -4.98
CA MET A 52 -40.00 -14.23 -5.93
C MET A 52 -39.16 -15.32 -6.59
N ASN A 53 -39.58 -16.56 -6.40
CA ASN A 53 -39.10 -17.74 -7.11
C ASN A 53 -39.46 -17.65 -8.60
N SER A 54 -38.52 -18.02 -9.48
CA SER A 54 -38.79 -18.94 -10.59
C SER A 54 -37.50 -19.51 -11.20
N SER A 55 -37.58 -20.80 -11.43
CA SER A 55 -36.61 -21.78 -11.91
C SER A 55 -36.28 -21.70 -13.40
N ALA A 56 -35.07 -22.08 -13.80
CA ALA A 56 -34.81 -22.87 -15.02
C ALA A 56 -33.39 -23.48 -15.00
N ALA A 57 -33.33 -24.75 -15.34
CA ALA A 57 -32.14 -25.60 -15.47
C ALA A 57 -31.72 -25.75 -16.95
N ASP A 58 -30.61 -26.47 -17.16
CA ASP A 58 -30.14 -27.15 -18.40
C ASP A 58 -29.47 -26.23 -19.46
N ASP A 59 -28.38 -26.55 -20.18
CA ASP A 59 -27.55 -27.76 -20.36
C ASP A 59 -26.22 -27.38 -21.09
N PRO A 60 -25.20 -28.27 -21.19
CA PRO A 60 -23.86 -28.00 -21.74
C PRO A 60 -23.72 -28.32 -23.25
N VAL A 61 -22.79 -27.64 -23.95
CA VAL A 61 -22.46 -27.93 -25.36
C VAL A 61 -20.96 -28.09 -25.59
N ASP A 62 -20.67 -29.07 -26.42
CA ASP A 62 -19.43 -29.76 -26.77
C ASP A 62 -18.44 -29.00 -27.70
N LEU A 63 -17.22 -29.55 -27.73
CA LEU A 63 -15.96 -29.26 -28.47
C LEU A 63 -16.09 -29.07 -30.02
N PRO A 64 -15.10 -28.49 -30.75
CA PRO A 64 -13.89 -29.24 -31.16
C PRO A 64 -12.55 -28.48 -31.35
N VAL A 65 -11.53 -29.34 -31.39
CA VAL A 65 -10.07 -29.23 -31.55
C VAL A 65 -9.65 -28.88 -32.99
N GLU A 66 -8.57 -28.10 -33.17
CA GLU A 66 -7.78 -28.08 -34.41
C GLU A 66 -6.27 -27.98 -34.15
N ALA A 67 -5.51 -28.52 -35.11
CA ALA A 67 -4.20 -29.13 -34.96
C ALA A 67 -3.01 -28.21 -35.28
N GLN A 68 -1.83 -28.61 -34.79
CA GLN A 68 -0.53 -28.03 -35.11
C GLN A 68 0.11 -28.66 -36.37
N PRO A 69 0.91 -27.92 -37.14
CA PRO A 69 1.79 -28.48 -38.16
C PRO A 69 3.25 -28.59 -37.70
N ASN A 70 3.86 -29.75 -37.99
CA ASN A 70 5.28 -30.09 -37.83
C ASN A 70 6.20 -29.43 -38.90
N PRO A 71 7.52 -29.32 -38.65
CA PRO A 71 8.51 -28.70 -39.53
C PRO A 71 9.21 -29.70 -40.48
N PRO A 72 9.93 -29.23 -41.53
CA PRO A 72 10.81 -30.07 -42.35
C PRO A 72 12.32 -29.86 -42.08
N ASP A 73 13.05 -30.98 -42.14
CA ASP A 73 14.51 -31.14 -42.17
C ASP A 73 15.14 -30.74 -43.51
N GLN A 74 16.43 -30.34 -43.51
CA GLN A 74 17.53 -31.06 -44.21
C GLN A 74 18.89 -30.32 -44.21
N GLU A 75 19.91 -31.12 -43.95
CA GLU A 75 21.36 -30.91 -44.01
C GLU A 75 21.90 -30.73 -45.43
N TYR A 76 23.04 -30.03 -45.61
CA TYR A 76 24.06 -30.41 -46.61
C TYR A 76 25.49 -30.06 -46.12
N ALA A 77 26.39 -30.98 -46.41
CA ALA A 77 27.70 -31.19 -45.80
C ALA A 77 28.88 -30.46 -46.48
N ASN A 78 29.97 -30.37 -45.70
CA ASN A 78 31.31 -29.92 -46.09
C ASN A 78 32.04 -30.96 -46.96
N MET A 79 32.82 -30.49 -47.95
CA MET A 79 33.83 -31.31 -48.64
C MET A 79 35.22 -30.70 -48.51
N PHE A 80 36.13 -31.48 -47.92
CA PHE A 80 37.58 -31.29 -47.89
C PHE A 80 38.21 -31.73 -49.23
N VAL A 81 39.27 -31.04 -49.67
CA VAL A 81 40.20 -31.50 -50.71
C VAL A 81 41.62 -31.52 -50.12
N GLN A 82 42.22 -32.71 -50.10
CA GLN A 82 43.63 -32.95 -49.82
C GLN A 82 44.43 -32.88 -51.13
N ASP A 83 45.65 -32.34 -51.08
CA ASP A 83 46.65 -32.59 -52.12
C ASP A 83 48.03 -32.77 -51.48
N GLY A 84 48.66 -33.89 -51.86
CA GLY A 84 49.98 -34.30 -51.40
C GLY A 84 51.02 -34.32 -52.53
N LYS A 85 52.28 -34.23 -52.09
CA LYS A 85 53.53 -34.75 -52.69
C LYS A 85 54.03 -34.16 -54.03
N GLN A 86 55.16 -33.45 -53.93
CA GLN A 86 56.18 -33.32 -54.97
C GLN A 86 56.97 -34.62 -55.16
N PRO A 87 57.58 -34.81 -56.36
CA PRO A 87 58.90 -35.44 -56.44
C PRO A 87 59.92 -34.63 -57.26
N GLN A 88 61.21 -34.96 -57.02
CA GLN A 88 62.42 -34.28 -57.51
C GLN A 88 62.97 -34.76 -58.87
N ALA A 89 63.88 -33.91 -59.40
CA ALA A 89 65.10 -34.20 -60.17
C ALA A 89 65.08 -34.26 -61.73
N SER A 90 65.83 -33.35 -62.36
CA SER A 90 67.02 -33.65 -63.19
C SER A 90 67.40 -32.45 -64.08
N SER A 91 68.69 -32.12 -64.07
CA SER A 91 69.34 -31.03 -64.80
C SER A 91 69.64 -31.40 -66.25
N THR A 92 69.08 -30.66 -67.20
CA THR A 92 69.59 -30.52 -68.58
C THR A 92 69.42 -29.06 -69.04
N PRO A 93 70.43 -28.42 -69.67
CA PRO A 93 70.40 -26.97 -69.98
C PRO A 93 69.26 -26.55 -70.91
N GLU A 94 68.80 -27.45 -71.78
CA GLU A 94 67.73 -27.18 -72.74
C GLU A 94 66.34 -27.10 -72.11
N LYS A 95 66.07 -27.90 -71.05
CA LYS A 95 64.82 -27.82 -70.29
C LYS A 95 64.73 -26.50 -69.52
N GLU A 96 65.83 -25.99 -68.99
CA GLU A 96 65.86 -24.74 -68.23
C GLU A 96 65.61 -23.49 -69.09
N ILE A 97 66.14 -23.45 -70.32
CA ILE A 97 65.86 -22.35 -71.28
C ILE A 97 64.40 -22.40 -71.73
N ARG A 98 63.85 -23.60 -71.98
CA ARG A 98 62.43 -23.79 -72.36
C ARG A 98 61.49 -23.39 -71.24
N VAL A 99 61.81 -23.76 -69.98
CA VAL A 99 61.05 -23.36 -68.79
C VAL A 99 61.18 -21.85 -68.54
N LYS A 100 62.36 -21.23 -68.69
CA LYS A 100 62.52 -19.76 -68.57
C LYS A 100 61.78 -18.99 -69.67
N LYS A 101 61.77 -19.47 -70.93
CA LYS A 101 60.94 -18.89 -72.00
C LYS A 101 59.44 -19.04 -71.70
N ARG A 102 58.99 -20.21 -71.28
CA ARG A 102 57.58 -20.47 -70.91
C ARG A 102 57.15 -19.63 -69.72
N CYS A 103 58.02 -19.47 -68.72
CA CYS A 103 57.78 -18.62 -67.55
C CYS A 103 57.72 -17.12 -67.93
N ARG A 104 58.56 -16.64 -68.86
CA ARG A 104 58.47 -15.27 -69.40
C ARG A 104 57.17 -15.03 -70.20
N ILE A 105 56.71 -16.01 -70.97
CA ILE A 105 55.42 -15.93 -71.69
C ILE A 105 54.26 -15.88 -70.69
N LEU A 106 54.25 -16.80 -69.71
CA LEU A 106 53.23 -16.81 -68.65
C LEU A 106 53.25 -15.55 -67.78
N GLN A 107 54.42 -14.94 -67.55
CA GLN A 107 54.52 -13.66 -66.84
C GLN A 107 53.96 -12.49 -67.66
N LYS A 108 54.21 -12.47 -68.98
CA LYS A 108 53.58 -11.49 -69.89
C LYS A 108 52.06 -11.66 -69.95
N GLU A 109 51.59 -12.90 -70.01
CA GLU A 109 50.16 -13.23 -70.01
C GLU A 109 49.49 -12.88 -68.67
N LYS A 110 50.15 -13.17 -67.54
CA LYS A 110 49.69 -12.76 -66.20
C LYS A 110 49.66 -11.23 -66.05
N ALA A 111 50.62 -10.52 -66.63
CA ALA A 111 50.62 -9.05 -66.64
C ALA A 111 49.49 -8.48 -67.52
N TYR A 112 49.21 -9.11 -68.66
CA TYR A 112 48.08 -8.78 -69.52
C TYR A 112 46.73 -9.03 -68.82
N LEU A 113 46.53 -10.22 -68.27
CA LEU A 113 45.32 -10.58 -67.52
C LEU A 113 45.11 -9.69 -66.29
N ARG A 114 46.17 -9.25 -65.61
CA ARG A 114 46.07 -8.26 -64.52
C ARG A 114 45.58 -6.89 -65.00
N LYS A 115 46.03 -6.43 -66.17
CA LYS A 115 45.54 -5.18 -66.77
C LYS A 115 44.08 -5.32 -67.21
N GLU A 116 43.71 -6.46 -67.79
CA GLU A 116 42.32 -6.74 -68.19
C GLU A 116 41.39 -6.82 -66.96
N MET A 117 41.82 -7.50 -65.90
CA MET A 117 41.11 -7.56 -64.62
C MET A 117 40.93 -6.18 -63.97
N LEU A 118 41.93 -5.31 -64.07
CA LEU A 118 41.82 -3.95 -63.56
C LEU A 118 40.83 -3.12 -64.38
N LYS A 119 40.80 -3.30 -65.70
CA LYS A 119 39.84 -2.67 -66.61
C LYS A 119 38.41 -3.14 -66.32
N LEU A 120 38.21 -4.45 -66.18
CA LEU A 120 36.92 -5.05 -65.77
C LEU A 120 36.47 -4.56 -64.39
N LYS A 121 37.38 -4.47 -63.41
CA LYS A 121 37.04 -3.90 -62.09
C LYS A 121 36.61 -2.43 -62.17
N ARG A 122 37.24 -1.62 -63.04
CA ARG A 122 36.83 -0.23 -63.28
C ARG A 122 35.46 -0.16 -63.95
N GLN A 123 35.18 -1.02 -64.93
CA GLN A 123 33.85 -1.12 -65.56
C GLN A 123 32.77 -1.56 -64.56
N LEU A 124 33.09 -2.51 -63.67
CA LEU A 124 32.18 -3.00 -62.64
C LEU A 124 31.91 -1.94 -61.56
N ALA A 125 32.91 -1.12 -61.22
CA ALA A 125 32.74 0.03 -60.34
C ALA A 125 31.87 1.12 -60.99
N ALA A 126 32.05 1.40 -62.28
CA ALA A 126 31.23 2.35 -63.03
C ALA A 126 29.77 1.87 -63.13
N THR A 127 29.54 0.58 -63.40
CA THR A 127 28.18 -0.01 -63.42
C THR A 127 27.53 -0.03 -62.04
N LYS A 128 28.29 -0.26 -60.96
CA LYS A 128 27.78 -0.09 -59.59
C LYS A 128 27.38 1.36 -59.28
N GLN A 129 28.14 2.34 -59.76
CA GLN A 129 27.78 3.74 -59.58
C GLN A 129 26.54 4.12 -60.38
N THR A 130 26.37 3.62 -61.61
CA THR A 130 25.15 3.86 -62.38
C THR A 130 23.95 3.13 -61.78
N SER A 131 24.11 1.89 -61.29
CA SER A 131 23.03 1.18 -60.58
C SER A 131 22.62 1.89 -59.28
N GLU A 132 23.56 2.44 -58.52
CA GLU A 132 23.27 3.23 -57.31
C GLU A 132 22.53 4.53 -57.65
N LYS A 133 22.93 5.22 -58.74
CA LYS A 133 22.23 6.41 -59.26
C LYS A 133 20.81 6.06 -59.71
N LEU A 134 20.63 4.96 -60.44
CA LEU A 134 19.32 4.45 -60.83
C LEU A 134 18.48 4.06 -59.60
N ARG A 135 19.06 3.40 -58.60
CA ARG A 135 18.38 3.06 -57.33
C ARG A 135 17.89 4.31 -56.61
N LYS A 136 18.74 5.34 -56.48
CA LYS A 136 18.36 6.63 -55.89
C LYS A 136 17.32 7.38 -56.73
N SER A 137 17.39 7.31 -58.06
CA SER A 137 16.39 7.89 -58.95
C SER A 137 15.04 7.17 -58.83
N LEU A 138 15.05 5.84 -58.73
CA LEU A 138 13.88 4.99 -58.55
C LEU A 138 13.26 5.17 -57.16
N GLU A 139 14.06 5.39 -56.11
CA GLU A 139 13.58 5.82 -54.79
C GLU A 139 12.92 7.21 -54.82
N ARG A 140 13.48 8.16 -55.59
CA ARG A 140 12.87 9.50 -55.78
C ARG A 140 11.57 9.40 -56.57
N LEU A 141 11.51 8.56 -57.60
CA LEU A 141 10.28 8.27 -58.36
C LEU A 141 9.25 7.52 -57.51
N LYS A 142 9.66 6.59 -56.63
CA LYS A 142 8.77 5.95 -55.64
C LYS A 142 8.25 6.96 -54.61
N LYS A 143 9.06 7.95 -54.20
CA LYS A 143 8.62 9.06 -53.34
C LYS A 143 7.71 10.06 -54.06
N GLY A 144 7.92 10.29 -55.36
CA GLY A 144 7.09 11.15 -56.21
C GLY A 144 5.79 10.49 -56.68
N LYS A 145 5.75 9.16 -56.78
CA LYS A 145 4.56 8.33 -57.05
C LYS A 145 3.88 7.81 -55.77
N LYS A 146 4.09 8.46 -54.61
CA LYS A 146 3.08 8.41 -53.56
C LYS A 146 1.87 9.15 -54.10
N THR A 147 0.96 8.35 -54.62
CA THR A 147 -0.33 8.71 -55.18
C THR A 147 -0.99 9.80 -54.35
N VAL A 148 -1.61 10.75 -55.07
CA VAL A 148 -2.55 11.74 -54.54
C VAL A 148 -3.66 11.09 -53.68
N SER A 149 -3.84 9.76 -53.74
CA SER A 149 -4.73 8.97 -52.88
C SER A 149 -4.24 8.69 -51.44
N GLU A 150 -2.97 8.90 -51.07
CA GLU A 150 -2.53 8.75 -49.66
C GLU A 150 -2.67 10.05 -48.82
N ARG A 151 -2.87 11.21 -49.46
CA ARG A 151 -3.13 12.47 -48.73
C ARG A 151 -4.54 12.54 -48.14
N ASN A 152 -5.44 11.69 -48.60
CA ASN A 152 -6.83 11.58 -48.11
C ASN A 152 -7.10 10.26 -47.38
N LYS A 153 -6.14 9.74 -46.59
CA LYS A 153 -6.52 8.86 -45.46
C LYS A 153 -7.04 9.75 -44.32
N PRO A 154 -8.30 9.60 -43.88
CA PRO A 154 -8.85 10.44 -42.83
C PRO A 154 -8.06 10.20 -41.52
N ARG A 155 -7.51 11.29 -40.96
CA ARG A 155 -7.06 11.56 -39.57
C ARG A 155 -6.98 10.42 -38.52
N GLY A 156 -6.48 9.22 -38.84
CA GLY A 156 -6.26 8.15 -37.85
C GLY A 156 -5.07 8.40 -36.92
N THR A 157 -4.03 9.10 -37.39
CA THR A 157 -2.79 9.37 -36.63
C THR A 157 -2.96 10.43 -35.54
N LYS A 158 -3.87 11.41 -35.73
CA LYS A 158 -4.16 12.41 -34.69
C LYS A 158 -4.91 11.80 -33.51
N LYS A 159 -5.86 10.89 -33.77
CA LYS A 159 -6.60 10.19 -32.73
C LYS A 159 -5.67 9.34 -31.86
N LEU A 160 -4.86 8.48 -32.50
CA LEU A 160 -3.89 7.64 -31.77
C LEU A 160 -2.85 8.48 -30.99
N ALA A 161 -2.41 9.61 -31.53
CA ALA A 161 -1.50 10.51 -30.82
C ALA A 161 -2.15 11.20 -29.61
N LEU A 162 -3.46 11.47 -29.68
CA LEU A 162 -4.23 11.99 -28.55
C LEU A 162 -4.43 10.91 -27.48
N GLU A 163 -4.82 9.71 -27.88
CA GLU A 163 -4.96 8.56 -26.96
C GLU A 163 -3.63 8.24 -26.26
N ARG A 164 -2.51 8.21 -27.00
CA ARG A 164 -1.16 8.06 -26.40
C ARG A 164 -0.84 9.16 -25.39
N LYS A 165 -1.25 10.40 -25.67
CA LYS A 165 -1.05 11.51 -24.74
C LYS A 165 -1.87 11.31 -23.47
N GLU A 166 -3.14 10.91 -23.61
CA GLU A 166 -4.02 10.63 -22.49
C GLU A 166 -3.48 9.50 -21.62
N GLU A 167 -2.97 8.42 -22.21
CA GLU A 167 -2.35 7.32 -21.47
C GLU A 167 -1.08 7.73 -20.71
N VAL A 168 -0.23 8.57 -21.31
CA VAL A 168 0.93 9.13 -20.60
C VAL A 168 0.50 10.01 -19.43
N VAL A 169 -0.55 10.83 -19.62
CA VAL A 169 -1.10 11.68 -18.56
C VAL A 169 -1.68 10.83 -17.43
N LYS A 170 -2.50 9.80 -17.75
CA LYS A 170 -3.05 8.86 -16.77
C LYS A 170 -1.93 8.18 -16.00
N PHE A 171 -0.89 7.69 -16.68
CA PHE A 171 0.25 7.04 -16.03
C PHE A 171 1.01 7.97 -15.09
N LEU A 172 1.39 9.17 -15.55
CA LEU A 172 2.19 10.10 -14.75
C LEU A 172 1.39 10.71 -13.59
N CYS A 173 0.08 10.87 -13.72
CA CYS A 173 -0.79 11.40 -12.67
C CYS A 173 -1.15 10.37 -11.57
N ARG A 174 -0.70 9.12 -11.68
CA ARG A 174 -0.79 8.15 -10.58
C ARG A 174 0.07 8.61 -9.41
N ASP A 175 -0.43 8.42 -8.19
CA ASP A 175 0.26 8.84 -6.96
C ASP A 175 1.60 8.10 -6.74
N GLU A 176 1.75 6.91 -7.34
CA GLU A 176 3.01 6.16 -7.38
C GLU A 176 4.12 6.86 -8.19
N ASN A 177 3.72 7.59 -9.25
CA ASN A 177 4.64 8.16 -10.25
C ASN A 177 4.86 9.67 -10.06
N SER A 178 3.89 10.36 -9.47
CA SER A 178 4.05 11.75 -9.07
C SER A 178 3.21 12.08 -7.84
N ARG A 179 3.69 12.97 -6.98
CA ARG A 179 2.96 13.50 -5.83
C ARG A 179 2.30 14.83 -6.16
N LEU A 180 1.08 15.04 -5.69
CA LEU A 180 0.40 16.33 -5.79
C LEU A 180 0.95 17.29 -4.73
N LEU A 181 1.32 18.51 -5.12
CA LEU A 181 1.67 19.54 -4.15
C LEU A 181 0.38 20.17 -3.59
N PRO A 182 0.21 20.31 -2.26
CA PRO A 182 -1.05 20.77 -1.67
C PRO A 182 -1.23 22.30 -1.66
N GLY A 183 -0.21 23.09 -2.00
CA GLY A 183 -0.26 24.55 -1.91
C GLY A 183 -1.09 25.19 -3.02
N LYS A 184 -1.92 26.19 -2.69
CA LYS A 184 -2.74 26.95 -3.66
C LYS A 184 -1.89 27.68 -4.72
N LYS A 185 -0.65 28.04 -4.36
CA LYS A 185 0.34 28.66 -5.26
C LYS A 185 1.13 27.64 -6.05
N ASP A 186 1.08 26.36 -5.70
CA ASP A 186 1.71 25.26 -6.44
C ASP A 186 0.86 24.90 -7.66
N THR A 187 0.57 25.89 -8.49
CA THR A 187 -0.19 25.73 -9.73
C THR A 187 0.68 26.19 -10.89
N ILE A 188 0.56 25.49 -12.02
CA ILE A 188 1.22 25.87 -13.26
C ILE A 188 0.13 26.23 -14.24
N THR A 189 0.27 27.39 -14.88
CA THR A 189 -0.65 27.86 -15.93
C THR A 189 0.06 27.83 -17.26
N LYS A 190 -0.52 27.14 -18.24
CA LYS A 190 -0.04 27.14 -19.63
C LYS A 190 -1.24 27.22 -20.56
N ASN A 191 -1.20 28.09 -21.57
CA ASN A 191 -2.28 28.30 -22.53
C ASN A 191 -3.65 28.57 -21.86
N LYS A 192 -3.68 29.44 -20.84
CA LYS A 192 -4.87 29.74 -20.00
C LYS A 192 -5.44 28.56 -19.20
N ASN A 193 -4.84 27.38 -19.28
CA ASN A 193 -5.21 26.23 -18.46
C ASN A 193 -4.35 26.20 -17.20
N LYS A 194 -4.97 26.51 -16.06
CA LYS A 194 -4.35 26.42 -14.73
C LYS A 194 -4.56 25.02 -14.17
N GLN A 195 -3.48 24.37 -13.74
CA GLN A 195 -3.50 23.02 -13.19
C GLN A 195 -2.67 22.96 -11.91
N GLN A 196 -3.06 22.09 -10.97
CA GLN A 196 -2.29 21.85 -9.76
C GLN A 196 -0.98 21.14 -10.12
N ARG A 197 0.14 21.63 -9.56
CA ARG A 197 1.47 21.10 -9.83
C ARG A 197 1.62 19.74 -9.16
N ARG A 198 2.16 18.79 -9.93
CA ARG A 198 2.62 17.49 -9.46
C ARG A 198 4.14 17.40 -9.59
N VAL A 199 4.76 16.71 -8.65
CA VAL A 199 6.21 16.49 -8.60
C VAL A 199 6.49 15.01 -8.80
N LEU A 200 7.37 14.68 -9.74
CA LEU A 200 7.73 13.29 -10.01
C LEU A 200 8.40 12.63 -8.79
N THR A 201 8.06 11.36 -8.54
CA THR A 201 8.68 10.55 -7.48
C THR A 201 10.00 9.92 -7.93
N LYS A 202 10.08 9.55 -9.21
CA LYS A 202 11.25 8.94 -9.86
C LYS A 202 11.72 9.78 -11.06
N SER A 203 12.88 9.43 -11.61
CA SER A 203 13.38 10.04 -12.84
C SER A 203 12.47 9.71 -14.04
N LEU A 204 12.37 10.62 -15.02
CA LEU A 204 11.58 10.36 -16.24
C LEU A 204 12.10 9.15 -17.03
N THR A 205 13.39 8.85 -16.91
CA THR A 205 14.02 7.68 -17.53
C THR A 205 13.52 6.38 -16.89
N GLU A 206 13.45 6.29 -15.56
CA GLU A 206 12.89 5.12 -14.87
C GLU A 206 11.39 4.96 -15.15
N LEU A 207 10.65 6.07 -15.12
CA LEU A 207 9.21 6.07 -15.39
C LEU A 207 8.89 5.67 -16.83
N HIS A 208 9.76 5.99 -17.78
CA HIS A 208 9.61 5.56 -19.18
C HIS A 208 9.76 4.05 -19.34
N VAL A 209 10.73 3.44 -18.66
CA VAL A 209 10.90 1.98 -18.65
C VAL A 209 9.67 1.31 -18.03
N GLN A 210 9.19 1.82 -16.89
CA GLN A 210 7.97 1.33 -16.23
C GLN A 210 6.73 1.48 -17.13
N TYR A 211 6.55 2.64 -17.77
CA TYR A 211 5.45 2.89 -18.69
C TYR A 211 5.41 1.86 -19.83
N ASN A 212 6.55 1.62 -20.47
CA ASN A 212 6.63 0.69 -21.59
C ASN A 212 6.46 -0.78 -21.15
N SER A 213 6.73 -1.13 -19.89
CA SER A 213 6.46 -2.49 -19.37
C SER A 213 4.98 -2.74 -19.09
N GLU A 214 4.21 -1.71 -18.75
CA GLU A 214 2.79 -1.85 -18.39
C GLU A 214 1.83 -1.66 -19.59
N ILE A 215 2.24 -0.89 -20.60
CA ILE A 215 1.34 -0.46 -21.67
C ILE A 215 1.26 -1.46 -22.82
N LYS A 216 0.09 -1.53 -23.47
CA LYS A 216 -0.11 -2.36 -24.68
C LYS A 216 0.77 -1.87 -25.84
N LYS A 217 1.23 -2.79 -26.68
CA LYS A 217 2.06 -2.54 -27.89
C LYS A 217 1.68 -1.29 -28.72
N PRO A 218 0.40 -0.98 -29.05
CA PRO A 218 0.06 0.20 -29.84
C PRO A 218 0.36 1.55 -29.17
N PHE A 219 0.52 1.57 -27.85
CA PHE A 219 0.77 2.77 -27.05
C PHE A 219 2.23 2.89 -26.58
N LEU A 220 3.12 1.98 -26.98
CA LEU A 220 4.55 2.08 -26.69
C LEU A 220 5.13 3.36 -27.30
N LEU A 221 5.96 4.05 -26.51
CA LEU A 221 6.57 5.32 -26.90
C LEU A 221 8.09 5.25 -26.76
N SER A 222 8.79 5.93 -27.67
CA SER A 222 10.20 6.27 -27.44
C SER A 222 10.31 7.29 -26.30
N TYR A 223 11.46 7.34 -25.62
CA TYR A 223 11.71 8.28 -24.54
C TYR A 223 11.40 9.74 -24.94
N ARG A 224 11.82 10.16 -26.14
CA ARG A 224 11.54 11.51 -26.66
C ARG A 224 10.04 11.79 -26.84
N GLN A 225 9.27 10.79 -27.28
CA GLN A 225 7.82 10.95 -27.42
C GLN A 225 7.13 10.99 -26.05
N PHE A 226 7.55 10.13 -25.12
CA PHE A 226 7.06 10.11 -23.75
C PHE A 226 7.23 11.47 -23.06
N VAL A 227 8.44 12.04 -23.12
CA VAL A 227 8.73 13.37 -22.56
C VAL A 227 7.91 14.46 -23.26
N ARG A 228 7.67 14.36 -24.57
CA ARG A 228 6.82 15.33 -25.30
C ARG A 228 5.36 15.26 -24.87
N HIS A 229 4.86 14.07 -24.54
CA HIS A 229 3.50 13.85 -24.06
C HIS A 229 3.33 14.12 -22.56
N CYS A 230 4.43 14.34 -21.83
CA CYS A 230 4.41 14.70 -20.42
C CYS A 230 3.59 15.99 -20.20
N PRO A 231 2.59 15.96 -19.30
CA PRO A 231 1.78 17.14 -19.01
C PRO A 231 2.63 18.24 -18.36
N PHE A 232 2.36 19.49 -18.74
CA PHE A 232 3.14 20.65 -18.30
C PHE A 232 3.08 20.91 -16.78
N TYR A 233 2.08 20.36 -16.09
CA TYR A 233 1.90 20.50 -14.65
C TYR A 233 2.58 19.39 -13.84
N VAL A 234 3.12 18.35 -14.49
CA VAL A 234 3.99 17.34 -13.85
C VAL A 234 5.43 17.76 -14.07
N THR A 235 6.16 18.01 -12.99
CA THR A 235 7.50 18.59 -13.02
C THR A 235 8.49 17.77 -12.20
N PRO A 236 9.79 17.81 -12.51
CA PRO A 236 10.80 17.24 -11.62
C PRO A 236 10.83 17.98 -10.27
N PRO A 237 11.29 17.30 -9.19
CA PRO A 237 11.47 17.92 -7.88
C PRO A 237 12.52 19.04 -7.92
N LYS A 238 12.20 20.17 -7.28
CA LYS A 238 13.11 21.31 -7.07
C LYS A 238 13.63 21.31 -5.63
N ALA A 239 14.75 21.98 -5.37
CA ALA A 239 15.29 22.15 -4.03
C ALA A 239 14.32 22.83 -3.04
N SER A 240 13.43 23.69 -3.56
CA SER A 240 12.35 24.33 -2.78
C SER A 240 11.23 23.38 -2.36
N ASP A 241 11.09 22.23 -3.02
CA ASP A 241 10.00 21.29 -2.79
C ASP A 241 10.31 20.41 -1.56
N ARG A 242 10.23 21.01 -0.36
CA ARG A 242 10.47 20.32 0.91
C ARG A 242 9.52 19.13 1.08
N ASN A 243 10.06 17.98 1.49
CA ASN A 243 9.27 16.80 1.85
C ASN A 243 8.69 16.96 3.25
N THR A 244 7.50 17.56 3.38
CA THR A 244 6.85 17.82 4.68
C THR A 244 6.06 16.64 5.24
N CYS A 245 5.90 15.57 4.45
CA CYS A 245 5.15 14.35 4.82
C CYS A 245 5.91 13.09 4.35
N ALA A 246 7.16 12.94 4.79
CA ALA A 246 7.97 11.77 4.45
C ALA A 246 7.55 10.56 5.30
N CYS A 247 7.59 9.37 4.71
CA CYS A 247 7.40 8.12 5.44
C CYS A 247 8.62 7.86 6.35
N LEU A 248 8.37 7.51 7.61
CA LEU A 248 9.40 7.24 8.62
C LEU A 248 10.36 6.14 8.18
N ASP A 249 9.84 5.04 7.65
CA ASP A 249 10.65 3.88 7.25
C ASP A 249 11.58 4.22 6.08
N HIS A 250 11.05 4.91 5.07
CA HIS A 250 11.84 5.38 3.93
C HIS A 250 12.89 6.41 4.32
N GLU A 251 12.54 7.38 5.17
CA GLU A 251 13.48 8.40 5.61
C GLU A 251 14.60 7.80 6.47
N ASN A 252 14.28 6.88 7.37
CA ASN A 252 15.29 6.20 8.19
C ASN A 252 16.24 5.35 7.35
N VAL A 253 15.72 4.54 6.41
CA VAL A 253 16.60 3.77 5.50
C VAL A 253 17.42 4.70 4.64
N LYS A 254 16.85 5.79 4.13
CA LYS A 254 17.59 6.78 3.35
C LYS A 254 18.75 7.38 4.13
N LEU A 255 18.56 7.76 5.39
CA LEU A 255 19.63 8.29 6.23
C LEU A 255 20.78 7.28 6.43
N LEU A 256 20.45 5.98 6.55
CA LEU A 256 21.43 4.90 6.63
C LEU A 256 22.17 4.72 5.30
N VAL A 257 21.45 4.66 4.19
CA VAL A 257 22.00 4.51 2.83
C VAL A 257 22.91 5.68 2.48
N ASP A 258 22.48 6.91 2.73
CA ASP A 258 23.26 8.12 2.46
C ASP A 258 24.59 8.09 3.25
N LYS A 259 24.56 7.62 4.51
CA LYS A 259 25.76 7.49 5.34
C LYS A 259 26.71 6.41 4.83
N LEU A 260 26.19 5.24 4.46
CA LEU A 260 26.98 4.13 3.92
C LEU A 260 27.57 4.49 2.55
N HIS A 261 26.80 5.15 1.68
CA HIS A 261 27.26 5.61 0.37
C HIS A 261 28.31 6.71 0.47
N GLN A 262 28.14 7.70 1.37
CA GLN A 262 29.14 8.74 1.64
C GLN A 262 30.51 8.14 2.03
N LYS A 263 30.48 6.96 2.67
CA LYS A 263 31.66 6.26 3.15
C LYS A 263 32.22 5.26 2.13
N GLY A 264 31.66 5.23 0.92
CA GLY A 264 32.09 4.36 -0.18
C GLY A 264 31.71 2.89 0.00
N LEU A 265 30.86 2.56 0.97
CA LEU A 265 30.48 1.20 1.32
C LEU A 265 29.35 0.63 0.44
N LEU A 266 28.53 1.53 -0.13
CA LEU A 266 27.48 1.19 -1.09
C LEU A 266 27.79 1.82 -2.44
N GLN A 267 27.59 1.06 -3.52
CA GLN A 267 27.77 1.57 -4.88
C GLN A 267 26.64 2.55 -5.29
N THR A 268 25.43 2.34 -4.76
CA THR A 268 24.25 3.15 -5.09
C THR A 268 23.58 3.69 -3.84
N ALA A 269 23.09 4.93 -3.93
CA ALA A 269 22.21 5.54 -2.93
C ALA A 269 20.72 5.32 -3.25
N ARG A 270 20.39 4.63 -4.35
CA ARG A 270 19.00 4.46 -4.79
C ARG A 270 18.34 3.27 -4.10
N ILE A 271 17.37 3.57 -3.24
CA ILE A 271 16.57 2.56 -2.52
C ILE A 271 15.93 1.54 -3.48
N SER A 272 15.38 1.97 -4.62
CA SER A 272 14.77 1.06 -5.60
C SER A 272 15.74 -0.01 -6.13
N GLU A 273 17.01 0.37 -6.36
CA GLU A 273 18.05 -0.54 -6.82
C GLU A 273 18.45 -1.51 -5.70
N LEU A 274 18.60 -1.01 -4.47
CA LEU A 274 18.89 -1.81 -3.28
C LEU A 274 17.79 -2.84 -2.97
N LEU A 275 16.51 -2.46 -3.15
CA LEU A 275 15.40 -3.39 -3.01
C LEU A 275 15.45 -4.46 -4.10
N THR A 276 15.74 -4.08 -5.34
CA THR A 276 15.82 -5.02 -6.48
C THR A 276 17.02 -5.97 -6.34
N SER A 277 18.11 -5.57 -5.67
CA SER A 277 19.26 -6.45 -5.46
C SER A 277 18.99 -7.56 -4.45
N ILE A 278 18.07 -7.36 -3.49
CA ILE A 278 17.76 -8.37 -2.47
C ILE A 278 16.61 -9.29 -2.86
N VAL A 279 15.83 -8.99 -3.92
CA VAL A 279 14.67 -9.79 -4.33
C VAL A 279 14.77 -10.30 -5.76
N CYS A 280 14.23 -11.50 -6.03
CA CYS A 280 14.14 -12.00 -7.41
C CYS A 280 13.08 -11.25 -8.25
N ASP A 281 11.93 -10.94 -7.62
CA ASP A 281 10.82 -10.24 -8.26
C ASP A 281 10.21 -9.21 -7.29
N PRO A 282 10.32 -7.90 -7.58
CA PRO A 282 9.74 -6.86 -6.72
C PRO A 282 8.21 -6.82 -6.75
N GLN A 283 7.56 -7.51 -7.69
CA GLN A 283 6.10 -7.64 -7.74
C GLN A 283 5.57 -8.86 -6.99
N SER A 284 6.46 -9.77 -6.57
CA SER A 284 6.07 -10.96 -5.82
C SER A 284 6.00 -10.65 -4.33
N LYS A 285 4.83 -10.94 -3.72
CA LYS A 285 4.64 -10.82 -2.26
C LYS A 285 5.69 -11.63 -1.50
N ASP A 286 5.91 -12.89 -1.88
CA ASP A 286 6.80 -13.80 -1.18
C ASP A 286 8.26 -13.32 -1.21
N CYS A 287 8.68 -12.72 -2.33
CA CYS A 287 10.01 -12.14 -2.44
C CYS A 287 10.17 -10.92 -1.53
N MET A 288 9.24 -9.96 -1.60
CA MET A 288 9.29 -8.73 -0.80
C MET A 288 9.04 -8.97 0.70
N TYR A 289 8.36 -10.07 1.04
CA TYR A 289 8.17 -10.53 2.41
C TYR A 289 9.34 -11.35 2.96
N ARG A 290 10.34 -11.65 2.12
CA ARG A 290 11.54 -12.44 2.46
C ARG A 290 11.23 -13.90 2.81
N ILE A 291 10.16 -14.45 2.24
CA ILE A 291 9.72 -15.85 2.42
C ILE A 291 10.10 -16.71 1.20
N CYS A 292 10.42 -16.07 0.06
CA CYS A 292 10.85 -16.77 -1.15
C CYS A 292 12.15 -17.54 -0.93
N ALA A 293 12.13 -18.86 -1.16
CA ALA A 293 13.27 -19.75 -1.01
C ALA A 293 14.49 -19.37 -1.88
N LYS A 294 14.30 -18.58 -2.95
CA LYS A 294 15.39 -18.19 -3.86
C LYS A 294 16.16 -16.94 -3.43
N CYS A 295 15.51 -16.00 -2.73
CA CYS A 295 16.11 -14.71 -2.39
C CYS A 295 16.03 -14.33 -0.92
N CYS A 296 15.42 -15.16 -0.06
CA CYS A 296 15.30 -14.87 1.38
C CYS A 296 16.67 -14.66 2.06
N TYR A 297 17.74 -15.26 1.53
CA TYR A 297 19.12 -15.11 2.01
C TYR A 297 19.94 -14.07 1.25
N ASN A 298 19.37 -13.40 0.24
CA ASN A 298 20.12 -12.40 -0.52
C ASN A 298 20.33 -11.16 0.35
N GLU A 299 21.58 -10.85 0.67
CA GLU A 299 21.97 -9.66 1.40
C GLU A 299 22.85 -8.76 0.52
N ILE A 300 22.94 -7.48 0.90
CA ILE A 300 23.81 -6.53 0.20
C ILE A 300 25.21 -6.69 0.77
N GLU A 301 26.14 -7.17 -0.05
CA GLU A 301 27.54 -7.26 0.33
C GLU A 301 28.12 -5.86 0.53
N VAL A 302 28.63 -5.61 1.74
CA VAL A 302 29.31 -4.37 2.09
C VAL A 302 30.72 -4.70 2.56
N ALA A 303 31.72 -4.03 1.99
CA ALA A 303 33.11 -4.15 2.42
C ALA A 303 33.30 -3.43 3.76
N VAL A 304 32.97 -4.10 4.87
CA VAL A 304 33.10 -3.52 6.21
C VAL A 304 34.59 -3.26 6.51
N PRO A 305 34.99 -2.03 6.88
CA PRO A 305 36.36 -1.75 7.30
C PRO A 305 36.73 -2.61 8.52
N GLN A 306 37.95 -3.16 8.54
CA GLN A 306 38.41 -4.02 9.65
C GLN A 306 38.62 -3.26 10.98
N GLU A 307 38.74 -1.93 10.91
CA GLU A 307 38.89 -1.09 12.10
C GLU A 307 37.51 -0.77 12.72
N GLU A 308 37.31 -1.15 13.99
CA GLU A 308 36.12 -0.83 14.79
C GLU A 308 36.10 0.64 15.24
N VAL A 309 36.16 1.56 14.28
CA VAL A 309 35.99 2.98 14.58
C VAL A 309 34.52 3.26 14.91
N PRO A 310 34.22 3.99 16.00
CA PRO A 310 32.84 4.36 16.30
C PRO A 310 32.26 5.27 15.20
N VAL A 311 31.09 4.89 14.71
CA VAL A 311 30.34 5.63 13.69
C VAL A 311 29.12 6.24 14.31
N THR A 312 28.82 7.47 13.89
CA THR A 312 27.57 8.15 14.20
C THR A 312 26.68 8.25 12.97
N TRP A 313 25.38 8.01 13.17
CA TRP A 313 24.35 8.16 12.15
C TRP A 313 23.11 8.83 12.73
N GLN A 314 22.25 9.36 11.85
CA GLN A 314 21.00 9.99 12.23
C GLN A 314 19.83 9.04 11.98
N GLN A 315 18.86 9.03 12.88
CA GLN A 315 17.58 8.36 12.65
C GLN A 315 16.44 9.13 13.33
N TRP A 316 15.23 9.00 12.81
CA TRP A 316 14.03 9.45 13.49
C TRP A 316 13.58 8.40 14.51
N SER A 317 13.44 8.84 15.76
CA SER A 317 12.99 8.02 16.88
C SER A 317 11.88 8.74 17.66
N ARG A 318 11.07 7.94 18.37
CA ARG A 318 10.06 8.47 19.30
C ARG A 318 10.72 8.80 20.63
N GLU A 319 10.59 10.03 21.09
CA GLU A 319 11.01 10.50 22.40
C GLU A 319 9.78 10.79 23.27
N THR A 320 9.77 10.26 24.49
CA THR A 320 8.76 10.61 25.48
C THR A 320 9.30 11.77 26.32
N LYS A 321 8.64 12.92 26.27
CA LYS A 321 8.95 14.05 27.15
C LYS A 321 7.88 14.12 28.24
N SER A 322 8.35 14.18 29.48
CA SER A 322 7.52 14.28 30.68
C SER A 322 7.56 15.73 31.14
N ASP A 323 6.43 16.43 31.07
CA ASP A 323 6.29 17.76 31.65
C ASP A 323 5.28 17.67 32.79
N GLY A 324 5.73 17.19 33.96
CA GLY A 324 5.06 17.17 35.28
C GLY A 324 3.67 16.51 35.43
N GLN A 325 2.75 16.72 34.49
CA GLN A 325 1.35 16.27 34.50
C GLN A 325 0.93 15.52 33.22
N LYS A 326 1.67 15.60 32.10
CA LYS A 326 1.34 14.87 30.87
C LYS A 326 2.60 14.35 30.16
N THR A 327 2.58 13.07 29.78
CA THR A 327 3.59 12.45 28.92
C THR A 327 3.20 12.66 27.47
N PHE A 328 4.05 13.33 26.69
CA PHE A 328 3.84 13.50 25.26
C PHE A 328 4.94 12.78 24.49
N THR A 329 4.56 11.97 23.51
CA THR A 329 5.48 11.29 22.60
C THR A 329 5.68 12.12 21.34
N ASN A 330 6.90 12.60 21.11
CA ASN A 330 7.27 13.37 19.92
C ASN A 330 8.24 12.57 19.06
N PHE A 331 8.25 12.83 17.75
CA PHE A 331 9.29 12.31 16.86
C PHE A 331 10.41 13.33 16.76
N ALA A 332 11.64 12.88 17.01
CA ALA A 332 12.84 13.70 16.90
C ALA A 332 13.89 12.96 16.08
N LYS A 333 14.71 13.73 15.36
CA LYS A 333 15.89 13.20 14.68
C LYS A 333 17.01 13.11 15.71
N THR A 334 17.38 11.91 16.08
CA THR A 334 18.43 11.63 17.06
C THR A 334 19.70 11.16 16.37
N THR A 335 20.84 11.55 16.94
CA THR A 335 22.15 11.02 16.53
C THR A 335 22.44 9.80 17.40
N GLN A 336 22.68 8.67 16.76
CA GLN A 336 23.07 7.43 17.41
C GLN A 336 24.55 7.16 17.15
N SER A 337 25.20 6.41 18.04
CA SER A 337 26.56 5.95 17.91
C SER A 337 26.64 4.43 18.02
N GLY A 338 27.60 3.82 17.31
CA GLY A 338 27.83 2.38 17.33
C GLY A 338 28.94 1.95 16.36
N THR A 339 29.17 0.65 16.25
CA THR A 339 30.16 0.09 15.32
C THR A 339 29.61 -0.05 13.90
N TRP A 340 30.49 -0.25 12.91
CA TRP A 340 30.08 -0.55 11.53
C TRP A 340 29.21 -1.80 11.42
N SER A 341 29.52 -2.84 12.19
CA SER A 341 28.72 -4.08 12.24
C SER A 341 27.28 -3.81 12.73
N ASN A 342 27.14 -2.99 13.78
CA ASN A 342 25.81 -2.62 14.29
C ASN A 342 25.02 -1.78 13.29
N LEU A 343 25.69 -0.83 12.61
CA LEU A 343 25.08 -0.02 11.56
C LEU A 343 24.58 -0.89 10.39
N PHE A 344 25.40 -1.85 9.95
CA PHE A 344 25.04 -2.75 8.85
C PHE A 344 23.89 -3.69 9.23
N LYS A 345 23.93 -4.31 10.41
CA LYS A 345 22.81 -5.13 10.93
C LYS A 345 21.51 -4.33 10.97
N LEU A 346 21.56 -3.08 11.47
CA LEU A 346 20.40 -2.20 11.49
C LEU A 346 19.93 -1.87 10.07
N PHE A 347 20.85 -1.60 9.14
CA PHE A 347 20.52 -1.35 7.75
C PHE A 347 19.81 -2.54 7.10
N SER A 348 20.34 -3.76 7.22
CA SER A 348 19.73 -4.98 6.65
C SER A 348 18.34 -5.22 7.23
N GLN A 349 18.17 -5.13 8.56
CA GLN A 349 16.86 -5.27 9.21
C GLN A 349 15.85 -4.22 8.73
N LYS A 350 16.28 -2.95 8.60
CA LYS A 350 15.41 -1.87 8.13
C LYS A 350 15.10 -1.99 6.64
N LEU A 351 16.02 -2.52 5.84
CA LEU A 351 15.81 -2.78 4.42
C LEU A 351 14.78 -3.90 4.20
N ASP A 352 14.83 -4.98 4.99
CA ASP A 352 13.84 -6.04 4.97
C ASP A 352 12.44 -5.54 5.37
N SER A 353 12.37 -4.73 6.42
CA SER A 353 11.13 -4.07 6.82
C SER A 353 10.62 -3.12 5.73
N LEU A 354 11.53 -2.42 5.05
CA LEU A 354 11.19 -1.50 3.96
C LEU A 354 10.67 -2.25 2.74
N ALA A 355 11.20 -3.43 2.42
CA ALA A 355 10.71 -4.25 1.32
C ALA A 355 9.21 -4.60 1.52
N LYS A 356 8.86 -5.09 2.72
CA LYS A 356 7.46 -5.36 3.10
C LYS A 356 6.59 -4.12 2.95
N HIS A 357 7.02 -3.00 3.54
CA HIS A 357 6.29 -1.74 3.48
C HIS A 357 6.12 -1.21 2.05
N HIS A 358 7.17 -1.32 1.22
CA HIS A 358 7.14 -0.88 -0.18
C HIS A 358 6.17 -1.70 -1.02
N PHE A 359 6.17 -3.03 -0.84
CA PHE A 359 5.21 -3.91 -1.50
C PHE A 359 3.78 -3.59 -1.09
N ASN A 360 3.51 -3.50 0.22
CA ASN A 360 2.17 -3.22 0.73
C ASN A 360 1.64 -1.89 0.17
N TRP A 361 2.45 -0.84 0.22
CA TRP A 361 2.05 0.45 -0.33
C TRP A 361 1.71 0.38 -1.83
N LEU A 362 2.59 -0.22 -2.65
CA LEU A 362 2.36 -0.34 -4.09
C LEU A 362 1.11 -1.18 -4.39
N HIS A 363 0.95 -2.31 -3.70
CA HIS A 363 -0.21 -3.18 -3.86
C HIS A 363 -1.50 -2.43 -3.51
N GLN A 364 -1.54 -1.74 -2.36
CA GLN A 364 -2.69 -0.96 -1.93
C GLN A 364 -3.05 0.15 -2.92
N ALA A 365 -2.05 0.87 -3.41
CA ALA A 365 -2.26 1.94 -4.39
C ALA A 365 -2.82 1.40 -5.73
N LYS A 366 -2.35 0.22 -6.16
CA LYS A 366 -2.87 -0.48 -7.35
C LYS A 366 -4.30 -0.97 -7.15
N GLU A 367 -4.57 -1.69 -6.06
CA GLU A 367 -5.91 -2.22 -5.76
C GLU A 367 -6.93 -1.10 -5.58
N PHE A 368 -6.58 -0.02 -4.88
CA PHE A 368 -7.46 1.13 -4.70
C PHE A 368 -7.75 1.87 -6.01
N ARG A 369 -6.77 1.93 -6.92
CA ARG A 369 -6.98 2.48 -8.26
C ARG A 369 -7.91 1.60 -9.08
N ALA A 370 -7.66 0.28 -9.11
CA ALA A 370 -8.52 -0.67 -9.80
C ALA A 370 -9.96 -0.60 -9.28
N LEU A 371 -10.14 -0.48 -7.96
CA LEU A 371 -11.45 -0.31 -7.33
C LEU A 371 -12.18 0.92 -7.88
N LYS A 372 -11.51 2.08 -7.96
CA LYS A 372 -12.08 3.33 -8.49
C LYS A 372 -12.42 3.26 -9.98
N GLU A 373 -11.57 2.61 -10.77
CA GLU A 373 -11.75 2.49 -12.22
C GLU A 373 -12.84 1.49 -12.60
N THR A 374 -13.24 0.60 -11.68
CA THR A 374 -14.21 -0.48 -11.91
C THR A 374 -15.48 -0.38 -11.05
N LEU A 375 -15.75 0.79 -10.45
CA LEU A 375 -16.99 1.01 -9.68
C LEU A 375 -18.22 0.84 -10.58
N THR A 376 -19.17 0.01 -10.16
CA THR A 376 -20.50 -0.07 -10.79
C THR A 376 -21.44 1.02 -10.24
N GLU A 377 -22.60 1.21 -10.87
CA GLU A 377 -23.58 2.24 -10.47
C GLU A 377 -24.15 2.03 -9.06
N ASP A 378 -24.14 0.77 -8.58
CA ASP A 378 -24.62 0.38 -7.26
C ASP A 378 -23.52 0.46 -6.17
N GLU A 379 -22.32 0.92 -6.52
CA GLU A 379 -21.17 0.89 -5.62
C GLU A 379 -20.57 2.28 -5.39
N VAL A 380 -20.26 2.54 -4.12
CA VAL A 380 -19.53 3.75 -3.70
C VAL A 380 -18.26 3.38 -2.96
N CYS A 381 -17.18 4.07 -3.28
CA CYS A 381 -15.94 4.02 -2.50
C CYS A 381 -15.79 5.31 -1.69
N LEU A 382 -15.91 5.21 -0.36
CA LEU A 382 -15.63 6.31 0.55
C LEU A 382 -14.16 6.30 0.95
N HIS A 383 -13.46 7.38 0.63
CA HIS A 383 -12.11 7.64 1.09
C HIS A 383 -12.17 8.68 2.20
N VAL A 384 -11.87 8.27 3.42
CA VAL A 384 -12.13 9.05 4.63
C VAL A 384 -10.82 9.28 5.39
N ASP A 385 -10.69 10.46 5.99
CA ASP A 385 -9.63 10.74 6.95
C ASP A 385 -10.11 11.80 7.96
N PHE A 386 -9.46 11.86 9.12
CA PHE A 386 -9.59 13.03 10.00
C PHE A 386 -8.60 14.08 9.57
N SER A 387 -9.07 15.29 9.29
CA SER A 387 -8.14 16.41 9.27
C SER A 387 -7.83 16.78 10.72
N GLU A 388 -6.55 17.05 11.03
CA GLU A 388 -6.13 17.43 12.39
C GLU A 388 -7.07 18.50 12.96
N ASN A 389 -7.40 18.42 14.25
CA ASN A 389 -8.28 19.36 14.95
C ASN A 389 -7.96 20.81 14.57
N PHE A 390 -8.95 21.48 13.98
CA PHE A 390 -8.79 22.87 13.59
C PHE A 390 -8.82 23.74 14.84
N SER A 391 -7.71 24.41 15.11
CA SER A 391 -7.67 25.42 16.18
C SER A 391 -8.27 26.72 15.68
N CYS A 392 -9.37 27.16 16.29
CA CYS A 392 -10.07 28.40 15.97
C CYS A 392 -9.13 29.62 16.01
N LYS A 393 -9.34 30.54 15.08
CA LYS A 393 -8.46 31.70 14.86
C LYS A 393 -9.27 32.99 14.82
N LEU A 394 -8.81 33.94 15.64
CA LEU A 394 -9.20 35.34 15.62
C LEU A 394 -8.32 36.11 14.65
N ASN A 395 -8.87 37.15 14.03
CA ASN A 395 -8.15 38.10 13.18
C ASN A 395 -7.10 38.88 13.99
N SER A 396 -7.50 39.44 15.13
CA SER A 396 -6.57 40.07 16.09
C SER A 396 -6.57 39.28 17.41
N LYS A 397 -5.38 39.09 17.99
CA LYS A 397 -5.19 38.34 19.25
C LYS A 397 -4.41 39.21 20.22
N VAL A 398 -4.92 39.36 21.44
CA VAL A 398 -4.14 39.91 22.55
C VAL A 398 -2.99 38.96 22.91
N GLN A 399 -1.87 39.51 23.39
CA GLN A 399 -0.64 38.75 23.64
C GLN A 399 -0.85 37.56 24.61
N SER A 400 -1.74 37.70 25.59
CA SER A 400 -2.13 36.64 26.53
C SER A 400 -2.83 35.43 25.87
N PHE A 401 -3.49 35.63 24.72
CA PHE A 401 -4.16 34.56 23.97
C PHE A 401 -3.18 33.65 23.19
N HIS A 402 -1.88 33.97 23.20
CA HIS A 402 -0.85 33.17 22.55
C HIS A 402 -0.56 31.87 23.31
N PHE A 403 -0.72 31.86 24.64
CA PHE A 403 -0.48 30.71 25.51
C PHE A 403 -1.66 29.72 25.51
N GLY A 404 -1.88 29.05 24.37
CA GLY A 404 -2.48 27.71 24.21
C GLY A 404 -3.87 27.37 24.78
N GLY A 405 -4.17 27.70 26.04
CA GLY A 405 -5.30 27.17 26.81
C GLY A 405 -6.68 27.72 26.47
N SER A 406 -6.78 28.84 25.75
CA SER A 406 -8.07 29.49 25.44
C SER A 406 -8.60 29.24 24.03
N ARG A 407 -7.88 28.47 23.19
CA ARG A 407 -8.30 28.23 21.80
C ARG A 407 -9.31 27.10 21.74
N LYS A 408 -10.55 27.40 21.35
CA LYS A 408 -11.51 26.37 20.96
C LYS A 408 -10.97 25.61 19.75
N GLN A 409 -11.23 24.30 19.71
CA GLN A 409 -10.87 23.45 18.60
C GLN A 409 -12.15 22.87 17.98
N ALA A 410 -12.12 22.65 16.68
CA ALA A 410 -13.17 21.98 15.94
C ALA A 410 -12.61 20.68 15.36
N THR A 411 -13.36 19.59 15.51
CA THR A 411 -13.07 18.35 14.79
C THR A 411 -13.54 18.52 13.36
N VAL A 412 -12.65 18.28 12.40
CA VAL A 412 -12.94 18.37 10.98
C VAL A 412 -12.60 17.04 10.34
N HIS A 413 -13.64 16.27 10.06
CA HIS A 413 -13.52 14.97 9.41
C HIS A 413 -13.83 15.11 7.91
N THR A 414 -12.99 14.55 7.07
CA THR A 414 -13.02 14.77 5.62
C THR A 414 -13.19 13.48 4.86
N CYS A 415 -13.94 13.56 3.76
CA CYS A 415 -14.26 12.39 2.95
C CYS A 415 -14.33 12.76 1.47
N VAL A 416 -13.95 11.83 0.61
CA VAL A 416 -14.18 11.87 -0.82
C VAL A 416 -14.92 10.59 -1.20
N ALA A 417 -16.15 10.73 -1.69
CA ALA A 417 -16.90 9.63 -2.28
C ALA A 417 -16.56 9.52 -3.76
N TYR A 418 -16.23 8.31 -4.21
CA TYR A 418 -16.06 7.97 -5.62
C TYR A 418 -17.23 7.07 -6.05
N THR A 419 -17.85 7.40 -7.19
CA THR A 419 -18.93 6.64 -7.83
C THR A 419 -18.58 6.41 -9.30
N ALA A 420 -19.35 5.59 -10.02
CA ALA A 420 -19.18 5.38 -11.46
C ALA A 420 -19.23 6.70 -12.28
N HIS A 421 -19.98 7.70 -11.80
CA HIS A 421 -20.21 8.96 -12.51
C HIS A 421 -19.26 10.09 -12.09
N GLY A 422 -18.42 9.90 -11.06
CA GLY A 422 -17.45 10.91 -10.65
C GLY A 422 -17.06 10.84 -9.18
N CYS A 423 -16.71 11.99 -8.62
CA CYS A 423 -16.36 12.09 -7.20
C CYS A 423 -16.98 13.34 -6.54
N GLN A 424 -17.34 13.20 -5.27
CA GLN A 424 -17.89 14.26 -4.44
C GLN A 424 -17.07 14.38 -3.15
N SER A 425 -16.71 15.60 -2.77
CA SER A 425 -15.93 15.89 -1.56
C SER A 425 -16.84 16.38 -0.43
N TYR A 426 -16.51 15.97 0.79
CA TYR A 426 -17.29 16.20 1.99
C TYR A 426 -16.40 16.60 3.16
N ALA A 427 -16.93 17.48 4.02
CA ALA A 427 -16.33 17.77 5.31
C ALA A 427 -17.40 17.91 6.39
N THR A 428 -17.23 17.19 7.49
CA THR A 428 -18.12 17.27 8.66
C THR A 428 -17.39 17.99 9.80
N ILE A 429 -18.09 18.91 10.46
CA ILE A 429 -17.54 19.75 11.52
C ILE A 429 -18.29 19.42 12.83
N SER A 430 -17.55 19.30 13.93
CA SER A 430 -18.13 19.15 15.26
C SER A 430 -17.37 19.98 16.30
N SER A 431 -18.08 20.38 17.36
CA SER A 431 -17.49 20.88 18.61
C SER A 431 -16.88 19.76 19.46
N SER A 432 -17.31 18.51 19.26
CA SER A 432 -16.80 17.35 19.99
C SER A 432 -15.40 16.97 19.50
N LEU A 433 -14.46 16.77 20.43
CA LEU A 433 -13.09 16.32 20.13
C LEU A 433 -12.92 14.78 20.21
N ARG A 434 -14.03 14.05 20.29
CA ARG A 434 -14.04 12.59 20.33
C ARG A 434 -13.73 12.04 18.94
N HIS A 435 -12.78 11.11 18.89
CA HIS A 435 -12.41 10.36 17.66
C HIS A 435 -12.60 8.84 17.86
N ASP A 436 -13.48 8.46 18.78
CA ASP A 436 -13.84 7.07 19.03
C ASP A 436 -14.79 6.56 17.93
N GLU A 437 -15.07 5.26 17.93
CA GLU A 437 -15.90 4.61 16.92
C GLU A 437 -17.32 5.19 16.85
N ARG A 438 -17.87 5.67 17.98
CA ARG A 438 -19.19 6.29 18.05
C ARG A 438 -19.20 7.64 17.33
N ALA A 439 -18.21 8.49 17.61
CA ALA A 439 -18.07 9.76 16.91
C ALA A 439 -17.83 9.58 15.41
N ILE A 440 -17.00 8.59 15.02
CA ILE A 440 -16.75 8.27 13.60
C ILE A 440 -18.05 7.93 12.88
N TRP A 441 -18.92 7.10 13.47
CA TRP A 441 -20.20 6.76 12.87
C TRP A 441 -21.12 7.97 12.71
N ALA A 442 -21.19 8.85 13.70
CA ALA A 442 -21.94 10.10 13.61
C ALA A 442 -21.43 10.99 12.45
N HIS A 443 -20.12 11.05 12.23
CA HIS A 443 -19.52 11.79 11.12
C HIS A 443 -19.79 11.18 9.74
N ILE A 444 -19.95 9.85 9.64
CA ILE A 444 -20.15 9.14 8.37
C ILE A 444 -21.62 9.05 7.98
N GLU A 445 -22.54 8.96 8.94
CA GLU A 445 -23.97 8.82 8.70
C GLU A 445 -24.55 9.84 7.71
N PRO A 446 -24.33 11.17 7.84
CA PRO A 446 -24.87 12.13 6.89
C PRO A 446 -24.26 12.01 5.49
N LEU A 447 -23.00 11.53 5.41
CA LEU A 447 -22.33 11.29 4.13
C LEU A 447 -23.01 10.13 3.39
N LEU A 448 -23.32 9.05 4.12
CA LEU A 448 -24.04 7.92 3.56
C LEU A 448 -25.46 8.30 3.13
N LYS A 449 -26.17 9.13 3.91
CA LYS A 449 -27.50 9.63 3.53
C LYS A 449 -27.44 10.44 2.24
N ASP A 450 -26.52 11.40 2.13
CA ASP A 450 -26.37 12.23 0.92
C ASP A 450 -25.93 11.43 -0.31
N VAL A 451 -25.01 10.46 -0.16
CA VAL A 451 -24.63 9.58 -1.28
C VAL A 451 -25.83 8.76 -1.75
N ARG A 452 -26.64 8.21 -0.82
CA ARG A 452 -27.85 7.46 -1.14
C ARG A 452 -28.97 8.31 -1.76
N GLU A 453 -29.03 9.59 -1.42
CA GLU A 453 -30.03 10.52 -1.96
C GLU A 453 -29.60 11.14 -3.29
N SER A 454 -28.29 11.33 -3.51
CA SER A 454 -27.72 11.95 -4.72
C SER A 454 -27.46 10.98 -5.87
N THR A 455 -27.39 9.68 -5.58
CA THR A 455 -27.39 8.60 -6.58
C THR A 455 -28.69 7.81 -6.39
N VAL A 456 -29.57 7.82 -7.38
CA VAL A 456 -30.72 6.91 -7.36
C VAL A 456 -30.26 5.56 -7.91
N PRO A 457 -30.04 4.55 -7.06
CA PRO A 457 -30.57 3.22 -7.35
C PRO A 457 -31.77 3.00 -6.44
N PHE A 458 -32.94 2.94 -7.08
CA PHE A 458 -34.25 3.05 -6.47
C PHE A 458 -34.49 1.89 -5.50
N LEU A 459 -34.51 2.20 -4.19
CA LEU A 459 -34.82 1.31 -3.05
C LEU A 459 -33.67 0.31 -2.74
N SER A 460 -33.53 -0.16 -1.50
CA SER A 460 -32.89 -1.45 -1.09
C SER A 460 -31.61 -1.41 -0.26
N GLY A 461 -31.49 -2.38 0.65
CA GLY A 461 -30.39 -2.57 1.59
C GLY A 461 -29.00 -2.69 1.00
N ILE A 462 -28.04 -2.06 1.70
CA ILE A 462 -26.60 -2.28 1.51
C ILE A 462 -26.34 -3.78 1.65
N LYS A 463 -25.99 -4.44 0.54
CA LYS A 463 -25.69 -5.87 0.55
C LYS A 463 -24.33 -6.13 1.22
N ARG A 464 -23.35 -5.25 1.01
CA ARG A 464 -21.96 -5.40 1.51
C ARG A 464 -21.25 -4.07 1.74
N VAL A 465 -20.39 -4.03 2.75
CA VAL A 465 -19.46 -2.92 3.01
C VAL A 465 -18.04 -3.45 3.02
N THR A 466 -17.15 -2.70 2.36
CA THR A 466 -15.71 -2.91 2.47
C THR A 466 -15.06 -1.64 2.98
N TRP A 467 -14.40 -1.72 4.11
CA TRP A 467 -13.61 -0.64 4.68
C TRP A 467 -12.14 -0.89 4.34
N ASN A 468 -11.51 0.05 3.64
CA ASN A 468 -10.12 -0.08 3.24
C ASN A 468 -9.29 1.02 3.91
N PHE A 469 -8.20 0.64 4.56
CA PHE A 469 -7.24 1.58 5.12
C PHE A 469 -6.10 1.76 4.13
N ALA A 470 -5.64 3.00 3.98
CA ALA A 470 -4.42 3.28 3.24
C ALA A 470 -3.21 2.84 4.07
N GLU A 471 -2.19 2.29 3.40
CA GLU A 471 -0.87 2.10 4.01
C GLU A 471 -0.33 3.46 4.45
N LYS A 472 0.44 3.50 5.55
CA LYS A 472 1.12 4.71 6.06
C LYS A 472 2.16 5.18 5.02
N SER A 473 1.71 5.94 4.03
CA SER A 473 2.37 5.98 2.73
C SER A 473 3.00 7.34 2.38
N HIS A 474 3.49 7.42 1.14
CA HIS A 474 4.18 8.54 0.53
C HIS A 474 3.26 9.73 0.24
N GLY A 475 2.84 10.42 1.29
CA GLY A 475 2.19 11.72 1.19
C GLY A 475 0.71 11.69 1.54
N LYS A 476 0.10 12.86 1.33
CA LYS A 476 -1.25 13.17 1.74
C LYS A 476 -2.29 12.64 0.73
N GLY A 477 -3.39 12.09 1.22
CA GLY A 477 -4.48 11.56 0.41
C GLY A 477 -5.43 12.65 -0.12
N ALA A 478 -6.48 12.24 -0.84
CA ALA A 478 -7.52 13.16 -1.28
C ALA A 478 -8.27 13.85 -0.11
N PRO A 479 -8.62 13.14 0.99
CA PRO A 479 -9.25 13.75 2.16
C PRO A 479 -8.40 14.83 2.85
N ASP A 480 -7.06 14.69 2.86
CA ASP A 480 -6.16 15.74 3.31
C ASP A 480 -6.28 17.02 2.48
N GLY A 481 -6.50 16.87 1.16
CA GLY A 481 -6.71 17.98 0.24
C GLY A 481 -7.98 18.77 0.59
N VAL A 482 -9.05 18.06 0.94
CA VAL A 482 -10.30 18.63 1.46
C VAL A 482 -10.06 19.34 2.78
N GLY A 483 -9.34 18.70 3.72
CA GLY A 483 -8.99 19.30 5.01
C GLY A 483 -8.16 20.57 4.85
N GLY A 484 -7.19 20.55 3.94
CA GLY A 484 -6.41 21.73 3.56
C GLY A 484 -7.27 22.84 2.94
N ALA A 485 -8.30 22.49 2.15
CA ALA A 485 -9.22 23.48 1.59
C ALA A 485 -10.06 24.15 2.68
N VAL A 486 -10.63 23.37 3.60
CA VAL A 486 -11.37 23.87 4.78
C VAL A 486 -10.51 24.83 5.59
N LYS A 487 -9.31 24.40 5.98
CA LYS A 487 -8.35 25.20 6.76
C LYS A 487 -8.01 26.52 6.06
N ARG A 488 -7.79 26.49 4.74
CA ARG A 488 -7.51 27.71 3.95
C ARG A 488 -8.69 28.66 3.87
N VAL A 489 -9.91 28.14 3.77
CA VAL A 489 -11.12 28.98 3.74
C VAL A 489 -11.24 29.77 5.04
N ALA A 490 -11.02 29.09 6.17
CA ALA A 490 -10.98 29.70 7.49
C ALA A 490 -9.86 30.73 7.60
N ASP A 491 -8.62 30.35 7.24
CA ASP A 491 -7.45 31.23 7.30
C ASP A 491 -7.62 32.48 6.43
N SER A 492 -8.22 32.34 5.25
CA SER A 492 -8.47 33.48 4.34
C SER A 492 -9.53 34.42 4.89
N ALA A 493 -10.55 33.91 5.57
CA ALA A 493 -11.56 34.75 6.22
C ALA A 493 -10.94 35.53 7.39
N VAL A 494 -10.09 34.86 8.17
CA VAL A 494 -9.36 35.49 9.27
C VAL A 494 -8.43 36.59 8.77
N GLN A 495 -7.67 36.34 7.70
CA GLN A 495 -6.85 37.36 7.05
C GLN A 495 -7.67 38.52 6.47
N GLY A 496 -8.92 38.26 6.09
CA GLY A 496 -9.85 39.27 5.60
C GLY A 496 -10.55 40.08 6.70
N GLY A 497 -10.22 39.84 7.98
CA GLY A 497 -10.77 40.59 9.10
C GLY A 497 -11.79 39.81 9.96
N ALA A 498 -12.19 38.60 9.58
CA ALA A 498 -13.23 37.84 10.27
C ALA A 498 -12.71 37.03 11.47
N ASP A 499 -13.56 36.80 12.46
CA ASP A 499 -13.23 36.02 13.65
C ASP A 499 -13.87 34.63 13.63
N VAL A 500 -13.04 33.58 13.52
CA VAL A 500 -13.46 32.18 13.66
C VAL A 500 -13.18 31.74 15.09
N GLN A 501 -14.10 32.07 16.00
CA GLN A 501 -13.96 31.82 17.44
C GLN A 501 -14.42 30.44 17.88
N THR A 502 -15.45 29.91 17.23
CA THR A 502 -16.07 28.64 17.61
C THR A 502 -16.20 27.70 16.41
N PRO A 503 -16.36 26.38 16.66
CA PRO A 503 -16.66 25.42 15.59
C PRO A 503 -17.90 25.78 14.77
N GLU A 504 -18.92 26.38 15.39
CA GLU A 504 -20.14 26.84 14.72
C GLU A 504 -19.85 28.02 13.78
N HIS A 505 -18.98 28.96 14.20
CA HIS A 505 -18.52 30.04 13.31
C HIS A 505 -17.79 29.48 12.09
N LEU A 506 -16.94 28.48 12.30
CA LEU A 506 -16.25 27.79 11.21
C LEU A 506 -17.27 27.17 10.24
N TYR A 507 -18.25 26.43 10.75
CA TYR A 507 -19.26 25.79 9.92
C TYR A 507 -20.10 26.80 9.12
N LYS A 508 -20.55 27.88 9.77
CA LYS A 508 -21.30 28.97 9.12
C LYS A 508 -20.49 29.60 7.99
N LEU A 509 -19.23 29.94 8.26
CA LEU A 509 -18.32 30.50 7.27
C LEU A 509 -18.13 29.58 6.06
N LEU A 510 -18.05 28.26 6.28
CA LEU A 510 -17.90 27.28 5.20
C LEU A 510 -19.17 27.15 4.35
N LYS A 511 -20.36 27.26 4.97
CA LYS A 511 -21.65 27.22 4.27
C LYS A 511 -21.94 28.46 3.44
N GLU A 512 -21.50 29.64 3.88
CA GLU A 512 -21.73 30.90 3.16
C GLU A 512 -20.90 31.02 1.88
N LYS A 513 -19.78 30.28 1.78
CA LYS A 513 -18.94 30.29 0.58
C LYS A 513 -19.36 29.18 -0.38
N GLU A 514 -19.53 29.55 -1.64
CA GLU A 514 -19.73 28.60 -2.72
C GLU A 514 -18.50 27.67 -2.82
N SER A 515 -18.75 26.37 -2.72
CA SER A 515 -17.72 25.35 -2.72
C SER A 515 -18.26 24.07 -3.34
N SER A 516 -17.40 23.33 -4.05
CA SER A 516 -17.71 21.97 -4.47
C SER A 516 -17.71 20.97 -3.30
N ILE A 517 -17.24 21.36 -2.11
CA ILE A 517 -17.25 20.53 -0.91
C ILE A 517 -18.60 20.68 -0.21
N LYS A 518 -19.27 19.56 0.08
CA LYS A 518 -20.48 19.54 0.89
C LYS A 518 -20.13 19.51 2.38
N TYR A 519 -20.73 20.41 3.15
CA TYR A 519 -20.48 20.54 4.60
C TYR A 519 -21.65 20.04 5.43
N TYR A 520 -21.36 19.31 6.52
CA TYR A 520 -22.36 18.90 7.53
C TYR A 520 -21.89 19.25 8.95
N TRP A 521 -22.85 19.56 9.82
CA TRP A 521 -22.62 19.76 11.25
C TRP A 521 -23.00 18.49 12.01
N ILE A 522 -22.16 18.07 12.95
CA ILE A 522 -22.41 16.94 13.85
C ILE A 522 -22.51 17.48 15.27
N SER A 523 -23.68 17.34 15.89
CA SER A 523 -23.88 17.76 17.27
C SER A 523 -23.44 16.68 18.27
N ASP A 524 -23.28 17.05 19.54
CA ASP A 524 -23.01 16.07 20.60
C ASP A 524 -24.20 15.10 20.77
N GLU A 525 -25.43 15.53 20.47
CA GLU A 525 -26.61 14.64 20.47
C GLU A 525 -26.51 13.55 19.39
N ASP A 526 -25.99 13.88 18.20
CA ASP A 526 -25.79 12.90 17.14
C ASP A 526 -24.79 11.81 17.56
N ILE A 527 -23.73 12.19 18.28
CA ILE A 527 -22.75 11.25 18.84
C ILE A 527 -23.37 10.42 19.97
N LYS A 528 -24.13 11.04 20.88
CA LYS A 528 -24.79 10.37 22.00
C LYS A 528 -25.77 9.27 21.56
N ARG A 529 -26.44 9.42 20.40
CA ARG A 529 -27.29 8.36 19.85
C ARG A 529 -26.53 7.04 19.67
N TYR A 530 -25.25 7.10 19.29
CA TYR A 530 -24.42 5.91 19.15
C TYR A 530 -23.88 5.40 20.49
N ASP A 531 -23.72 6.27 21.48
CA ASP A 531 -23.39 5.85 22.85
C ASP A 531 -24.54 5.02 23.46
N GLU A 532 -25.79 5.39 23.19
CA GLU A 532 -26.97 4.65 23.67
C GLU A 532 -27.24 3.35 22.87
N ALA A 533 -26.88 3.33 21.59
CA ALA A 533 -27.18 2.22 20.69
C ALA A 533 -26.15 1.08 20.74
N LEU A 534 -24.90 1.36 21.11
CA LEU A 534 -23.81 0.38 21.14
C LEU A 534 -23.52 -0.10 22.56
N PRO A 535 -23.17 -1.38 22.76
CA PRO A 535 -22.79 -1.88 24.07
C PRO A 535 -21.52 -1.19 24.61
N ASP A 536 -21.42 -1.09 25.93
CA ASP A 536 -20.29 -0.45 26.63
C ASP A 536 -18.93 -1.07 26.28
N SER A 537 -18.92 -2.38 25.98
CA SER A 537 -17.73 -3.11 25.54
C SER A 537 -18.00 -3.75 24.18
N VAL A 538 -17.27 -3.28 23.17
CA VAL A 538 -17.20 -3.92 21.85
C VAL A 538 -15.89 -4.69 21.80
N LEU A 539 -15.93 -5.94 21.32
CA LEU A 539 -14.72 -6.74 21.16
C LEU A 539 -13.73 -6.01 20.24
N ALA A 540 -12.52 -5.77 20.72
CA ALA A 540 -11.50 -5.12 19.92
C ALA A 540 -10.88 -6.11 18.94
N VAL A 541 -10.87 -5.75 17.64
CA VAL A 541 -10.09 -6.48 16.64
C VAL A 541 -8.61 -6.22 16.91
N LYS A 542 -7.82 -7.28 17.10
CA LYS A 542 -6.39 -7.13 17.37
C LYS A 542 -5.65 -6.72 16.10
N GLY A 543 -4.64 -5.85 16.24
CA GLY A 543 -3.74 -5.51 15.14
C GLY A 543 -4.31 -4.57 14.06
N THR A 544 -5.34 -3.77 14.37
CA THR A 544 -6.00 -2.84 13.43
C THR A 544 -5.06 -1.95 12.63
N LEU A 545 -3.91 -1.54 13.20
CA LEU A 545 -2.91 -0.74 12.50
C LEU A 545 -2.21 -1.44 11.32
N LYS A 546 -2.32 -2.77 11.22
CA LYS A 546 -1.79 -3.57 10.10
C LYS A 546 -2.89 -4.00 9.12
N ILE A 547 -4.15 -3.85 9.52
CA ILE A 547 -5.29 -4.24 8.71
C ILE A 547 -5.53 -3.15 7.68
N HIS A 548 -5.65 -3.56 6.41
CA HIS A 548 -5.91 -2.64 5.33
C HIS A 548 -7.23 -2.89 4.61
N GLN A 549 -7.88 -4.02 4.86
CA GLN A 549 -9.21 -4.27 4.35
C GLN A 549 -10.03 -5.01 5.39
N VAL A 550 -11.22 -4.50 5.66
CA VAL A 550 -12.27 -5.13 6.46
C VAL A 550 -13.49 -5.28 5.56
N THR A 551 -14.02 -6.49 5.46
CA THR A 551 -15.21 -6.82 4.69
C THR A 551 -16.26 -7.39 5.61
N THR A 552 -17.51 -7.02 5.40
CA THR A 552 -18.65 -7.66 6.07
C THR A 552 -19.69 -8.05 5.01
N ALA A 553 -20.11 -9.31 5.07
CA ALA A 553 -21.19 -9.86 4.26
C ALA A 553 -22.40 -10.27 5.11
N GLN A 554 -22.22 -10.39 6.43
CA GLN A 554 -23.26 -10.74 7.37
C GLN A 554 -23.18 -9.81 8.59
N PRO A 555 -24.32 -9.34 9.12
CA PRO A 555 -24.33 -8.54 10.33
C PRO A 555 -23.57 -9.22 11.47
N GLY A 556 -22.76 -8.48 12.23
CA GLY A 556 -22.01 -9.04 13.37
C GLY A 556 -20.84 -9.97 13.01
N LYS A 557 -20.59 -10.27 11.72
CA LYS A 557 -19.38 -10.95 11.28
C LYS A 557 -18.54 -10.05 10.40
N ILE A 558 -17.26 -9.95 10.72
CA ILE A 558 -16.29 -9.22 9.91
C ILE A 558 -15.16 -10.15 9.51
N GLN A 559 -14.67 -9.96 8.29
CA GLN A 559 -13.42 -10.53 7.82
C GLN A 559 -12.44 -9.40 7.61
N HIS A 560 -11.18 -9.60 7.96
CA HIS A 560 -10.14 -8.59 7.81
C HIS A 560 -8.83 -9.19 7.32
N ARG A 561 -8.03 -8.40 6.61
CA ARG A 561 -6.73 -8.84 6.08
C ARG A 561 -5.70 -7.72 6.11
N GLU A 562 -4.43 -8.11 6.14
CA GLU A 562 -3.32 -7.16 6.14
C GLU A 562 -3.15 -6.45 4.80
N ILE A 563 -3.56 -7.04 3.68
CA ILE A 563 -3.45 -6.41 2.36
C ILE A 563 -4.76 -6.55 1.62
N SER A 564 -5.28 -5.46 1.06
CA SER A 564 -6.55 -5.41 0.35
C SER A 564 -6.48 -6.23 -0.94
N CYS A 565 -7.58 -6.87 -1.31
CA CYS A 565 -7.70 -7.54 -2.59
C CYS A 565 -9.15 -7.46 -3.10
N PHE A 566 -9.30 -7.19 -4.40
CA PHE A 566 -10.61 -7.08 -5.06
C PHE A 566 -10.76 -8.00 -6.28
N CYS A 567 -9.91 -9.02 -6.43
CA CYS A 567 -9.87 -9.88 -7.63
C CYS A 567 -11.18 -10.64 -7.90
N SER A 568 -11.93 -11.00 -6.86
CA SER A 568 -13.20 -11.72 -6.99
C SER A 568 -14.42 -10.80 -6.87
N ARG A 569 -14.26 -9.47 -6.94
CA ARG A 569 -15.37 -8.51 -6.81
C ARG A 569 -16.50 -8.87 -7.81
N PRO A 570 -17.77 -8.98 -7.37
CA PRO A 570 -18.28 -8.51 -6.10
C PRO A 570 -18.07 -9.46 -4.93
N ASP A 571 -17.60 -10.70 -5.08
CA ASP A 571 -17.37 -11.68 -4.00
C ASP A 571 -16.19 -11.35 -3.07
N ILE A 572 -16.17 -11.92 -1.86
CA ILE A 572 -15.01 -11.79 -0.95
C ILE A 572 -14.01 -12.87 -1.32
N CYS A 573 -12.85 -12.48 -1.86
CA CYS A 573 -11.78 -13.43 -2.14
C CYS A 573 -11.05 -13.87 -0.86
N GLN A 574 -10.50 -15.08 -0.88
CA GLN A 574 -9.66 -15.63 0.20
C GLN A 574 -8.17 -15.25 0.06
N CYS A 575 -7.85 -14.37 -0.88
CA CYS A 575 -6.47 -13.91 -1.10
C CYS A 575 -5.91 -13.20 0.15
N HIS A 576 -4.62 -13.42 0.40
CA HIS A 576 -3.89 -12.84 1.54
C HIS A 576 -4.40 -13.26 2.93
N ASN A 577 -5.01 -14.45 3.04
CA ASN A 577 -5.37 -15.10 4.30
C ASN A 577 -6.21 -14.20 5.23
N PRO A 578 -7.46 -13.87 4.85
CA PRO A 578 -8.33 -13.08 5.71
C PRO A 578 -8.62 -13.82 7.03
N SER A 579 -8.67 -13.07 8.13
CA SER A 579 -9.08 -13.54 9.45
C SER A 579 -10.53 -13.14 9.71
N GLU A 580 -11.30 -13.99 10.36
CA GLU A 580 -12.71 -13.75 10.68
C GLU A 580 -12.90 -13.47 12.18
N VAL A 581 -13.79 -12.51 12.48
CA VAL A 581 -14.23 -12.17 13.84
C VAL A 581 -15.75 -12.14 13.85
N ASP A 582 -16.34 -12.93 14.74
CA ASP A 582 -17.79 -13.00 14.98
C ASP A 582 -18.14 -12.33 16.31
N PHE A 583 -18.89 -11.23 16.23
CA PHE A 583 -19.37 -10.47 17.37
C PHE A 583 -20.67 -11.01 17.96
N GLN A 584 -21.40 -11.89 17.24
CA GLN A 584 -22.68 -12.44 17.69
C GLN A 584 -22.52 -13.54 18.75
N ASN A 585 -21.41 -14.27 18.75
CA ASN A 585 -21.14 -15.41 19.65
C ASN A 585 -20.35 -15.04 20.92
N THR A 586 -20.37 -13.79 21.35
CA THR A 586 -19.72 -13.40 22.60
C THR A 586 -20.60 -13.81 23.79
N THR A 587 -20.36 -15.01 24.33
CA THR A 587 -20.65 -15.28 25.75
C THR A 587 -20.11 -14.11 26.55
N LYS A 588 -20.98 -13.49 27.36
CA LYS A 588 -20.67 -12.39 28.28
C LYS A 588 -19.34 -12.65 28.99
N VAL A 589 -18.24 -12.09 28.47
CA VAL A 589 -17.04 -11.92 29.27
C VAL A 589 -17.37 -10.74 30.17
N PRO A 590 -17.45 -10.91 31.50
CA PRO A 590 -17.69 -9.80 32.39
C PRO A 590 -16.59 -8.75 32.20
N PRO A 591 -16.88 -7.46 32.42
CA PRO A 591 -15.86 -6.42 32.34
C PRO A 591 -14.72 -6.80 33.28
N THR A 592 -13.49 -6.69 32.77
CA THR A 592 -12.25 -6.96 33.50
C THR A 592 -12.21 -6.16 34.80
N SER A 593 -12.75 -6.72 35.87
CA SER A 593 -12.52 -6.25 37.23
C SER A 593 -11.31 -6.99 37.77
N LEU A 594 -10.25 -6.22 38.05
CA LEU A 594 -9.25 -6.41 39.08
C LEU A 594 -9.05 -7.85 39.59
N GLN A 595 -7.89 -8.43 39.26
CA GLN A 595 -7.17 -9.48 39.99
C GLN A 595 -8.01 -10.28 41.01
N ALA A 596 -8.62 -11.37 40.58
CA ALA A 596 -9.03 -12.43 41.50
C ALA A 596 -7.82 -13.35 41.69
N LYS A 597 -7.24 -13.36 42.90
CA LYS A 597 -6.32 -14.42 43.35
C LYS A 597 -7.10 -15.74 43.32
N GLU A 598 -6.71 -16.68 42.46
CA GLU A 598 -7.21 -18.05 42.54
C GLU A 598 -6.73 -18.70 43.84
N ASN A 599 -7.64 -19.40 44.51
CA ASN A 599 -7.34 -20.11 45.76
C ASN A 599 -6.30 -21.23 45.52
N PRO A 600 -5.28 -21.40 46.39
CA PRO A 600 -4.15 -22.32 46.17
C PRO A 600 -4.48 -23.83 46.21
N LYS A 601 -5.75 -24.24 46.21
CA LYS A 601 -6.15 -25.63 46.50
C LYS A 601 -6.36 -26.52 45.27
N ASP A 602 -6.26 -25.99 44.05
CA ASP A 602 -6.68 -26.73 42.83
C ASP A 602 -5.62 -26.71 41.70
N LEU A 603 -4.35 -26.88 42.09
CA LEU A 603 -3.19 -26.94 41.18
C LEU A 603 -2.67 -28.36 40.93
N ASN A 604 -3.15 -29.38 41.67
CA ASN A 604 -2.70 -30.75 41.50
C ASN A 604 -2.99 -31.25 40.08
N GLY A 605 -1.94 -31.69 39.37
CA GLY A 605 -2.02 -32.24 38.02
C GLY A 605 -1.93 -31.21 36.88
N LYS A 606 -1.92 -29.90 37.17
CA LYS A 606 -1.78 -28.84 36.16
C LYS A 606 -0.32 -28.59 35.81
N PHE A 607 -0.08 -28.14 34.57
CA PHE A 607 1.23 -27.74 34.10
C PHE A 607 1.48 -26.26 34.44
N VAL A 608 2.65 -25.99 35.00
CA VAL A 608 3.10 -24.66 35.41
C VAL A 608 4.41 -24.31 34.73
N LEU A 609 4.60 -23.03 34.45
CA LEU A 609 5.87 -22.48 33.98
C LEU A 609 6.69 -22.05 35.19
N VAL A 610 7.84 -22.69 35.37
CA VAL A 610 8.78 -22.41 36.47
C VAL A 610 10.04 -21.81 35.88
N GLU A 611 10.46 -20.67 36.40
CA GLU A 611 11.66 -19.96 35.94
C GLU A 611 12.85 -20.35 36.80
N TYR A 612 13.88 -20.95 36.18
CA TYR A 612 15.17 -21.25 36.79
C TYR A 612 16.27 -20.55 35.99
N ASP A 613 17.15 -19.80 36.66
CA ASP A 613 18.25 -19.05 36.04
C ASP A 613 17.84 -18.19 34.83
N GLY A 614 16.65 -17.58 34.91
CA GLY A 614 16.09 -16.73 33.84
C GLY A 614 15.60 -17.49 32.61
N GLN A 615 15.46 -18.82 32.69
CA GLN A 615 14.89 -19.66 31.64
C GLN A 615 13.59 -20.35 32.10
N PRO A 616 12.51 -20.31 31.29
CA PRO A 616 11.26 -20.97 31.63
C PRO A 616 11.31 -22.48 31.31
N PHE A 617 10.90 -23.29 32.28
CA PHE A 617 10.73 -24.74 32.16
C PHE A 617 9.27 -25.13 32.46
N VAL A 618 8.82 -26.24 31.86
CA VAL A 618 7.49 -26.78 32.11
C VAL A 618 7.58 -27.86 33.18
N GLY A 619 6.89 -27.64 34.31
CA GLY A 619 6.77 -28.59 35.41
C GLY A 619 5.32 -29.04 35.58
N GLN A 620 5.12 -30.27 36.06
CA GLN A 620 3.80 -30.74 36.50
C GLN A 620 3.73 -30.73 38.02
N VAL A 621 2.69 -30.08 38.57
CA VAL A 621 2.47 -30.04 40.03
C VAL A 621 1.95 -31.40 40.51
N LEU A 622 2.74 -32.08 41.33
CA LEU A 622 2.37 -33.37 41.93
C LEU A 622 1.53 -33.18 43.19
N LYS A 623 1.93 -32.21 44.04
CA LYS A 623 1.25 -31.96 45.32
C LYS A 623 1.52 -30.54 45.82
N VAL A 624 0.48 -29.89 46.34
CA VAL A 624 0.61 -28.63 47.09
C VAL A 624 0.54 -28.93 48.59
N VAL A 625 1.60 -28.62 49.33
CA VAL A 625 1.64 -28.73 50.81
C VAL A 625 1.83 -27.34 51.39
N GLY A 626 0.76 -26.74 51.90
CA GLY A 626 0.80 -25.37 52.42
C GLY A 626 1.13 -24.34 51.32
N ASN A 627 2.24 -23.62 51.46
CA ASN A 627 2.75 -22.66 50.46
C ASN A 627 3.85 -23.25 49.55
N GLU A 628 4.16 -24.54 49.71
CA GLU A 628 5.20 -25.24 48.94
C GLU A 628 4.57 -26.16 47.89
N ILE A 629 5.18 -26.20 46.70
CA ILE A 629 4.74 -26.97 45.54
C ILE A 629 5.79 -28.04 45.27
N GLU A 630 5.38 -29.30 45.24
CA GLU A 630 6.20 -30.44 44.87
C GLU A 630 5.94 -30.78 43.39
N GLU A 631 6.98 -30.78 42.56
CA GLU A 631 6.86 -30.83 41.10
C GLU A 631 7.83 -31.83 40.45
N LYS A 632 7.39 -32.41 39.33
CA LYS A 632 8.22 -33.29 38.48
C LYS A 632 8.66 -32.53 37.23
N TRP A 633 9.96 -32.45 37.03
CA TRP A 633 10.60 -31.72 35.94
C TRP A 633 10.66 -32.56 34.67
N MET A 634 10.45 -31.93 33.51
CA MET A 634 10.84 -32.49 32.21
C MET A 634 12.10 -31.75 31.72
N PRO A 635 13.17 -32.46 31.30
CA PRO A 635 14.43 -31.83 30.89
C PRO A 635 14.35 -31.31 29.46
N VAL A 636 13.38 -30.43 29.16
CA VAL A 636 13.13 -29.90 27.82
C VAL A 636 12.86 -28.39 27.91
N PRO A 637 13.73 -27.52 27.35
CA PRO A 637 13.48 -26.08 27.30
C PRO A 637 12.29 -25.75 26.39
N VAL A 638 11.49 -24.74 26.74
CA VAL A 638 10.25 -24.36 26.02
C VAL A 638 10.48 -24.07 24.52
N SER A 639 11.70 -23.72 24.13
CA SER A 639 12.08 -23.49 22.73
C SER A 639 12.03 -24.73 21.84
N SER A 640 12.07 -25.96 22.39
CA SER A 640 12.05 -27.20 21.60
C SER A 640 10.68 -27.91 21.53
N VAL A 641 9.66 -27.45 22.26
CA VAL A 641 8.32 -28.08 22.26
C VAL A 641 7.40 -27.52 21.15
N TYR A 642 7.74 -26.38 20.54
CA TYR A 642 6.92 -25.76 19.48
C TYR A 642 7.01 -26.42 18.10
N ASN A 643 7.85 -27.43 17.90
CA ASN A 643 8.07 -28.03 16.57
C ASN A 643 7.60 -29.49 16.42
N SER A 644 6.94 -30.09 17.42
CA SER A 644 6.35 -31.42 17.24
C SER A 644 5.25 -31.70 18.25
N THR A 645 4.01 -31.28 17.96
CA THR A 645 2.76 -32.04 18.11
C THR A 645 1.56 -31.07 18.09
N ASN A 646 0.55 -31.45 17.32
CA ASN A 646 -0.66 -30.67 17.03
C ASN A 646 -1.73 -30.90 18.13
N GLN A 647 -1.38 -30.67 19.40
CA GLN A 647 -2.31 -30.69 20.54
C GLN A 647 -1.93 -29.57 21.52
N GLY A 648 -2.79 -28.56 21.64
CA GLY A 648 -2.58 -27.45 22.57
C GLY A 648 -2.78 -27.89 24.01
N TYR A 649 -1.76 -27.75 24.84
CA TYR A 649 -1.87 -27.90 26.29
C TYR A 649 -2.24 -26.54 26.93
N ASP A 650 -3.25 -26.56 27.80
CA ASP A 650 -3.73 -25.39 28.54
C ASP A 650 -2.79 -25.11 29.72
N ILE A 651 -2.03 -24.00 29.66
CA ILE A 651 -1.04 -23.62 30.69
C ILE A 651 -1.68 -22.55 31.59
N SER A 652 -1.85 -22.84 32.88
CA SER A 652 -2.73 -22.04 33.75
C SER A 652 -2.05 -20.95 34.59
N CYS A 653 -0.72 -20.91 34.79
CA CYS A 653 -0.06 -19.84 35.55
C CYS A 653 1.49 -19.85 35.49
N VAL A 654 2.12 -18.69 35.75
CA VAL A 654 3.57 -18.49 35.95
C VAL A 654 3.82 -18.20 37.43
N ALA A 655 4.69 -18.96 38.10
CA ALA A 655 5.06 -18.73 39.50
C ALA A 655 6.52 -18.27 39.60
N HIS A 656 6.77 -17.11 40.23
CA HIS A 656 8.12 -16.66 40.59
C HIS A 656 8.39 -16.98 42.06
N LYS A 657 9.46 -17.73 42.36
CA LYS A 657 10.00 -17.87 43.72
C LYS A 657 11.16 -16.89 43.93
N PRO A 658 11.21 -16.14 45.04
CA PRO A 658 12.44 -15.53 45.51
C PRO A 658 13.36 -16.62 46.11
N MET A 659 14.66 -16.57 45.80
CA MET A 659 15.68 -17.36 46.48
C MET A 659 15.80 -16.90 47.94
N ASP A 660 15.57 -17.80 48.89
CA ASP A 660 16.23 -17.76 50.19
C ASP A 660 17.37 -18.78 50.18
N GLU A 661 18.59 -18.30 50.46
CA GLU A 661 19.78 -19.11 50.65
C GLU A 661 19.57 -20.17 51.75
N LYS A 662 19.90 -21.43 51.46
CA LYS A 662 20.77 -22.28 52.30
C LYS A 662 21.05 -23.65 51.66
N VAL A 663 22.28 -23.77 51.16
CA VAL A 663 23.25 -24.87 51.37
C VAL A 663 22.68 -26.23 51.82
N PHE A 664 22.71 -27.24 50.94
CA PHE A 664 23.77 -28.27 50.88
C PHE A 664 23.75 -28.99 49.52
#